data_AF-A0A2T0HSF5-F1
#
_entry.id   AF-A0A2T0HSF5-F1
#
_cell.length_a   1.000
_cell.length_b   1.000
_cell.length_c   1.000
_cell.angle_alpha   90.00
_cell.angle_beta   90.00
_cell.angle_gamma   90.00
#
_symmetry.space_group_name_H-M   'P 1'
#
loop_
_entity.id
_entity.type
_entity.pdbx_description
1 polymer ?
#
loop_
_entity_poly.entity_id
_entity_poly.type
_entity_poly.pdbx_seq_one_letter_code
_entity_poly.pdbx_strand_id
1 'polypeptide(L)'
;MTTTQLIDAVAQAKSTSTPSWAHGYRDNPQTANEIANLRIDILLISSLADHGTIKELVDWTKTLKRPLFTPTLNRLTRLCATVIGAEIFAFEMAEKAATLHRAERSDVRHLVEGLVDVARSLLPVSPTDAEGYFNEAVEVANKIGEENFARWEALIQLAERAANETSPAPVVAYNFSRCAEVTRSYVDRDKHFAWNATIEALVGLCPSSSLTIASRWRDRHFGSDGRILEVGIRKLLSIKKISPLDALPLIGFRAEWNETALVEAALKACTEQKYKDIALKLAYRYITLEPQTAANWQALESIASSESVTLLGLSQRTRDTAQHEATNRKSQPSETYHQSRISQNKHDWEEVFSGCDLSTSTGILTAHKRFRDGEPPFYMDVFFSKIFERIQVGKESSFLTAFANTAKFSLWDIRNFLETLPPQWKARPALRKALEAMLRVVFGRHCMEITRNRYNDVTPLDLAYQSTGIEKHELLDVVLDAIAESAELAGAERLFSLVGLLADKLTDDEALGTLSYGLELFDAVLEESDGDGPWSQKLSPPTTAEDALAGYIWAGLASPVTATRWEAAHTVVALCALNRKQITEALFTHAINDTKIPYADARFEFYSLHAHQWLLIAASRAALEYPATLVPHLGYFLVKADPDQHHVLIRLFAARTLMALIEQGLINLPPETKQRLADVCACSYERVEESAPSTPDTVSEDEESFEEKRDFFGGDFDQYWLAPLGRCFGMKQSQVCNETRKTLVNELGNTSALHWAADARNKAELFRYEDTNCRHSTYPRVDNLTFYHSYHAMMMTAGRLLSTHPQVEVRDDWYEEKFSEWLTRHDIARSDGRWVADRRDPEPGSRTDWPEHGQADEWLKSMSIRDFDRALYPSSGLITIWGHWTEVDVNHSETISVHSALVSPTTSSSLLRAIQTVEHPHDFRIPSADDDLEFDTPPYLLKGWVQDQHQESGIDNSDPWAGNVRFPVPEPAAFVVDLMNMSTDADRREWVLPSSPMPVMRSHTWGYFQENDRSEQATGVRLDATISFVIEFLNATGKDLVVEVEIQRNARHQNYRNRGEDELQYITPSNRIFILKGDGTFRTL
;
A
#
# COMPACT_ATOMS: atom_id res chain seq x y z
N MET A 1 -4.48 4.12 -58.64
CA MET A 1 -3.14 3.52 -58.47
C MET A 1 -3.04 2.31 -59.38
N THR A 2 -1.95 2.16 -60.13
CA THR A 2 -1.67 0.91 -60.85
C THR A 2 -1.23 -0.18 -59.86
N THR A 3 -1.43 -1.46 -60.19
CA THR A 3 -0.97 -2.61 -59.38
C THR A 3 0.50 -2.47 -58.95
N THR A 4 1.33 -1.92 -59.84
CA THR A 4 2.75 -1.64 -59.58
C THR A 4 2.96 -0.58 -58.50
N GLN A 5 2.22 0.53 -58.54
CA GLN A 5 2.30 1.59 -57.51
C GLN A 5 1.91 1.09 -56.11
N LEU A 6 1.04 0.08 -56.05
CA LEU A 6 0.54 -0.48 -54.80
C LEU A 6 1.50 -1.53 -54.21
N ILE A 7 2.12 -2.34 -55.07
CA ILE A 7 3.24 -3.23 -54.70
C ILE A 7 4.43 -2.40 -54.19
N ASP A 8 4.76 -1.31 -54.87
CA ASP A 8 5.83 -0.40 -54.45
C ASP A 8 5.52 0.28 -53.11
N ALA A 9 4.27 0.70 -52.89
CA ALA A 9 3.84 1.27 -51.60
C ALA A 9 3.90 0.24 -50.45
N VAL A 10 3.54 -1.02 -50.69
CA VAL A 10 3.67 -2.11 -49.70
C VAL A 10 5.15 -2.43 -49.42
N ALA A 11 5.99 -2.45 -50.45
CA ALA A 11 7.44 -2.65 -50.29
C ALA A 11 8.09 -1.49 -49.52
N GLN A 12 7.69 -0.26 -49.80
CA GLN A 12 8.15 0.94 -49.10
C GLN A 12 7.67 0.97 -47.64
N ALA A 13 6.41 0.60 -47.37
CA ALA A 13 5.89 0.47 -46.01
C ALA A 13 6.65 -0.61 -45.20
N LYS A 14 6.97 -1.76 -45.81
CA LYS A 14 7.82 -2.80 -45.20
C LYS A 14 9.22 -2.28 -44.91
N SER A 15 9.87 -1.64 -45.90
CA SER A 15 11.21 -1.07 -45.75
C SER A 15 11.30 0.00 -44.66
N THR A 16 10.23 0.77 -44.45
CA THR A 16 10.23 1.90 -43.49
C THR A 16 9.85 1.44 -42.07
N SER A 17 9.09 0.35 -41.91
CA SER A 17 8.69 -0.22 -40.61
C SER A 17 9.69 -1.22 -40.01
N THR A 18 10.54 -1.83 -40.83
CA THR A 18 11.55 -2.81 -40.38
C THR A 18 12.62 -2.22 -39.44
N PRO A 19 13.14 -0.97 -39.64
CA PRO A 19 14.13 -0.36 -38.73
C PRO A 19 13.56 -0.01 -37.35
N SER A 20 12.25 0.24 -37.26
CA SER A 20 11.54 0.56 -36.00
C SER A 20 11.49 -0.63 -35.04
N TRP A 21 11.50 -1.84 -35.59
CA TRP A 21 11.55 -3.10 -34.83
C TRP A 21 12.91 -3.39 -34.21
N ALA A 22 14.00 -2.86 -34.77
CA ALA A 22 15.36 -3.12 -34.28
C ALA A 22 15.77 -2.26 -33.06
N HIS A 23 15.04 -1.16 -32.78
CA HIS A 23 15.43 -0.18 -31.75
C HIS A 23 14.44 -0.07 -30.57
N GLY A 24 13.38 -0.87 -30.54
CA GLY A 24 12.42 -0.89 -29.44
C GLY A 24 12.74 -1.98 -28.43
N TYR A 25 13.30 -1.63 -27.27
CA TYR A 25 13.35 -2.52 -26.10
C TYR A 25 11.94 -2.93 -25.58
N ARG A 26 10.87 -2.33 -26.12
CA ARG A 26 9.47 -2.65 -25.86
C ARG A 26 8.80 -3.05 -27.16
N ASP A 27 8.57 -4.35 -27.35
CA ASP A 27 7.64 -4.84 -28.38
C ASP A 27 6.24 -4.29 -28.06
N ASN A 28 5.79 -3.23 -28.75
CA ASN A 28 4.45 -2.68 -28.55
C ASN A 28 3.43 -3.50 -29.37
N PRO A 29 2.59 -4.34 -28.74
CA PRO A 29 1.65 -5.20 -29.46
C PRO A 29 0.60 -4.41 -30.28
N GLN A 30 0.37 -3.14 -29.95
CA GLN A 30 -0.54 -2.29 -30.72
C GLN A 30 -0.02 -2.04 -32.15
N THR A 31 1.28 -1.81 -32.31
CA THR A 31 1.89 -1.53 -33.63
C THR A 31 1.78 -2.71 -34.58
N ALA A 32 1.97 -3.95 -34.10
CA ALA A 32 1.78 -5.15 -34.93
C ALA A 32 0.34 -5.30 -35.41
N ASN A 33 -0.64 -4.99 -34.55
CA ASN A 33 -2.05 -5.00 -34.93
C ASN A 33 -2.41 -3.92 -35.95
N GLU A 34 -1.86 -2.71 -35.82
CA GLU A 34 -2.05 -1.64 -36.80
C GLU A 34 -1.48 -2.01 -38.17
N ILE A 35 -0.27 -2.59 -38.21
CA ILE A 35 0.37 -3.09 -39.45
C ILE A 35 -0.50 -4.17 -40.10
N ALA A 36 -1.00 -5.12 -39.31
CA ALA A 36 -1.87 -6.19 -39.81
C ALA A 36 -3.17 -5.62 -40.41
N ASN A 37 -3.85 -4.73 -39.69
CA ASN A 37 -5.09 -4.10 -40.15
C ASN A 37 -4.86 -3.27 -41.43
N LEU A 38 -3.77 -2.51 -41.50
CA LEU A 38 -3.43 -1.74 -42.71
C LEU A 38 -3.15 -2.66 -43.90
N ARG A 39 -2.40 -3.76 -43.71
CA ARG A 39 -2.16 -4.75 -44.77
C ARG A 39 -3.45 -5.42 -45.23
N ILE A 40 -4.37 -5.75 -44.31
CA ILE A 40 -5.69 -6.30 -44.64
C ILE A 40 -6.47 -5.30 -45.50
N ASP A 41 -6.53 -4.02 -45.12
CA ASP A 41 -7.25 -2.99 -45.86
C ASP A 41 -6.67 -2.75 -47.25
N ILE A 42 -5.34 -2.74 -47.38
CA ILE A 42 -4.66 -2.63 -48.66
C ILE A 42 -5.05 -3.80 -49.58
N LEU A 43 -5.03 -5.04 -49.08
CA LEU A 43 -5.38 -6.23 -49.86
C LEU A 43 -6.85 -6.23 -50.29
N LEU A 44 -7.76 -5.80 -49.42
CA LEU A 44 -9.19 -5.66 -49.72
C LEU A 44 -9.47 -4.57 -50.75
N ILE A 45 -8.90 -3.37 -50.58
CA ILE A 45 -9.16 -2.21 -51.45
C ILE A 45 -8.52 -2.39 -52.82
N SER A 46 -7.34 -3.01 -52.89
CA SER A 46 -6.61 -3.19 -54.14
C SER A 46 -7.10 -4.36 -54.99
N SER A 47 -7.96 -5.24 -54.44
CA SER A 47 -8.38 -6.51 -55.07
C SER A 47 -7.19 -7.39 -55.49
N LEU A 48 -6.04 -7.27 -54.81
CA LEU A 48 -4.83 -8.07 -55.03
C LEU A 48 -4.68 -9.23 -54.04
N ALA A 49 -5.75 -9.54 -53.30
CA ALA A 49 -5.74 -10.68 -52.39
C ALA A 49 -5.71 -11.97 -53.21
N ASP A 50 -4.59 -12.70 -53.11
CA ASP A 50 -4.40 -14.03 -53.67
C ASP A 50 -3.76 -14.93 -52.62
N HIS A 51 -3.69 -16.23 -52.91
CA HIS A 51 -3.12 -17.19 -51.97
C HIS A 51 -1.67 -16.85 -51.55
N GLY A 52 -0.87 -16.28 -52.46
CA GLY A 52 0.53 -15.94 -52.19
C GLY A 52 0.66 -14.76 -51.23
N THR A 53 -0.11 -13.70 -51.43
CA THR A 53 -0.10 -12.50 -50.57
C THR A 53 -0.70 -12.76 -49.20
N ILE A 54 -1.74 -13.61 -49.10
CA ILE A 54 -2.28 -14.06 -47.81
C ILE A 54 -1.27 -14.92 -47.06
N LYS A 55 -0.64 -15.88 -47.74
CA LYS A 55 0.39 -16.73 -47.12
C LYS A 55 1.53 -15.89 -46.55
N GLU A 56 1.99 -14.86 -47.26
CA GLU A 56 3.03 -13.95 -46.76
C GLU A 56 2.58 -13.18 -45.50
N LEU A 57 1.32 -12.76 -45.44
CA LEU A 57 0.77 -12.09 -44.25
C LEU A 57 0.68 -13.06 -43.06
N VAL A 58 0.19 -14.28 -43.29
CA VAL A 58 0.09 -15.33 -42.25
C VAL A 58 1.47 -15.74 -41.74
N ASP A 59 2.44 -15.97 -42.63
CA ASP A 59 3.80 -16.33 -42.25
C ASP A 59 4.47 -15.21 -41.43
N TRP A 60 4.20 -13.94 -41.76
CA TRP A 60 4.65 -12.81 -40.94
C TRP A 60 4.03 -12.85 -39.53
N THR A 61 2.74 -13.19 -39.37
CA THR A 61 2.14 -13.31 -38.03
C THR A 61 2.84 -14.35 -37.15
N LYS A 62 3.42 -15.40 -37.76
CA LYS A 62 4.16 -16.46 -37.06
C LYS A 62 5.53 -16.00 -36.55
N THR A 63 6.06 -14.89 -37.08
CA THR A 63 7.33 -14.30 -36.62
C THR A 63 7.17 -13.35 -35.42
N LEU A 64 5.93 -13.04 -35.03
CA LEU A 64 5.66 -12.14 -33.91
C LEU A 64 5.90 -12.85 -32.58
N LYS A 65 6.55 -12.18 -31.63
CA LYS A 65 6.73 -12.70 -30.26
C LYS A 65 5.41 -12.78 -29.47
N ARG A 66 4.44 -11.92 -29.80
CA ARG A 66 3.09 -11.91 -29.23
C ARG A 66 2.07 -12.10 -30.35
N PRO A 67 0.98 -12.84 -30.10
CA PRO A 67 -0.08 -13.01 -31.09
C PRO A 67 -0.77 -11.68 -31.40
N LEU A 68 -1.39 -11.59 -32.59
CA LEU A 68 -2.29 -10.48 -32.91
C LEU A 68 -3.52 -10.52 -31.99
N PHE A 69 -4.17 -9.37 -31.80
CA PHE A 69 -5.40 -9.30 -31.02
C PHE A 69 -6.53 -10.05 -31.74
N THR A 70 -7.43 -10.63 -30.95
CA THR A 70 -8.54 -11.45 -31.46
C THR A 70 -9.40 -10.73 -32.51
N PRO A 71 -9.71 -9.41 -32.43
CA PRO A 71 -10.45 -8.74 -33.50
C PRO A 71 -9.68 -8.69 -34.83
N THR A 72 -8.35 -8.52 -34.77
CA THR A 72 -7.48 -8.51 -35.94
C THR A 72 -7.39 -9.91 -36.57
N LEU A 73 -7.31 -10.97 -35.75
CA LEU A 73 -7.34 -12.36 -36.21
C LEU A 73 -8.68 -12.71 -36.87
N ASN A 74 -9.80 -12.27 -36.29
CA ASN A 74 -11.14 -12.46 -36.89
C ASN A 74 -11.26 -11.73 -38.23
N ARG A 75 -10.67 -10.53 -38.35
CA ARG A 75 -10.64 -9.77 -39.61
C ARG A 75 -9.74 -10.44 -40.66
N LEU A 76 -8.61 -11.01 -40.24
CA LEU A 76 -7.73 -11.80 -41.11
C LEU A 76 -8.40 -13.09 -41.58
N THR A 77 -9.17 -13.76 -40.70
CA THR A 77 -9.99 -14.93 -41.04
C THR A 77 -10.97 -14.60 -42.16
N ARG A 78 -11.69 -13.47 -42.06
CA ARG A 78 -12.61 -13.00 -43.10
C ARG A 78 -11.89 -12.69 -44.42
N LEU A 79 -10.68 -12.12 -44.38
CA LEU A 79 -9.87 -11.90 -45.59
C LEU A 79 -9.47 -13.23 -46.24
N CYS A 80 -9.05 -14.22 -45.44
CA CYS A 80 -8.72 -15.54 -45.97
C CYS A 80 -9.92 -16.21 -46.63
N ALA A 81 -11.12 -15.99 -46.07
CA ALA A 81 -12.38 -16.51 -46.60
C ALA A 81 -12.78 -15.96 -47.98
N THR A 82 -12.27 -14.79 -48.39
CA THR A 82 -12.63 -14.19 -49.69
C THR A 82 -11.74 -14.65 -50.85
N VAL A 83 -10.70 -15.45 -50.59
CA VAL A 83 -9.71 -15.87 -51.59
C VAL A 83 -9.70 -17.39 -51.74
N ILE A 84 -9.96 -17.83 -52.97
CA ILE A 84 -9.95 -19.26 -53.34
C ILE A 84 -8.56 -19.86 -53.08
N GLY A 85 -8.53 -20.97 -52.33
CA GLY A 85 -7.31 -21.70 -51.97
C GLY A 85 -6.68 -21.28 -50.64
N ALA A 86 -7.16 -20.20 -50.00
CA ALA A 86 -6.67 -19.72 -48.70
C ALA A 86 -7.52 -20.18 -47.50
N GLU A 87 -8.48 -21.09 -47.71
CA GLU A 87 -9.46 -21.52 -46.71
C GLU A 87 -8.78 -22.15 -45.47
N ILE A 88 -7.68 -22.89 -45.67
CA ILE A 88 -6.88 -23.49 -44.59
C ILE A 88 -6.35 -22.41 -43.63
N PHE A 89 -5.95 -21.24 -44.15
CA PHE A 89 -5.48 -20.15 -43.30
C PHE A 89 -6.62 -19.50 -42.51
N ALA A 90 -7.84 -19.49 -43.04
CA ALA A 90 -9.01 -19.02 -42.30
C ALA A 90 -9.24 -19.89 -41.04
N PHE A 91 -9.17 -21.22 -41.17
CA PHE A 91 -9.23 -22.13 -40.02
C PHE A 91 -8.09 -21.91 -39.03
N GLU A 92 -6.84 -21.72 -39.51
CA GLU A 92 -5.69 -21.46 -38.63
C GLU A 92 -5.88 -20.18 -37.79
N MET A 93 -6.39 -19.10 -38.39
CA MET A 93 -6.59 -17.83 -37.69
C MET A 93 -7.80 -17.87 -36.76
N ALA A 94 -8.89 -18.53 -37.15
CA ALA A 94 -10.06 -18.74 -36.31
C ALA A 94 -9.70 -19.53 -35.04
N GLU A 95 -8.96 -20.63 -35.17
CA GLU A 95 -8.55 -21.44 -34.02
C GLU A 95 -7.56 -20.70 -33.11
N LYS A 96 -6.66 -19.87 -33.67
CA LYS A 96 -5.82 -18.98 -32.85
C LYS A 96 -6.64 -17.98 -32.06
N ALA A 97 -7.65 -17.36 -32.67
CA ALA A 97 -8.54 -16.42 -31.98
C ALA A 97 -9.38 -17.13 -30.90
N ALA A 98 -9.93 -18.31 -31.21
CA ALA A 98 -10.68 -19.12 -30.25
C ALA A 98 -9.80 -19.57 -29.08
N THR A 99 -8.57 -20.02 -29.33
CA THR A 99 -7.61 -20.41 -28.28
C THR A 99 -7.29 -19.25 -27.33
N LEU A 100 -7.14 -18.04 -27.86
CA LEU A 100 -6.93 -16.85 -27.03
C LEU A 100 -8.14 -16.54 -26.14
N HIS A 101 -9.35 -16.63 -26.69
CA HIS A 101 -10.57 -16.49 -25.88
C HIS A 101 -10.71 -17.62 -24.85
N ARG A 102 -10.44 -18.88 -25.20
CA ARG A 102 -10.48 -20.02 -24.27
C ARG A 102 -9.49 -19.87 -23.10
N ALA A 103 -8.35 -19.25 -23.35
CA ALA A 103 -7.33 -18.99 -22.32
C ALA A 103 -7.62 -17.73 -21.49
N GLU A 104 -8.57 -16.89 -21.91
CA GLU A 104 -8.90 -15.64 -21.24
C GLU A 104 -9.86 -15.90 -20.07
N ARG A 105 -9.49 -15.42 -18.88
CA ARG A 105 -10.40 -15.37 -17.72
C ARG A 105 -11.10 -14.02 -17.69
N SER A 106 -12.12 -13.86 -18.53
CA SER A 106 -13.00 -12.68 -18.57
C SER A 106 -14.43 -13.05 -18.21
N ASP A 107 -15.29 -12.03 -18.04
CA ASP A 107 -16.74 -12.23 -17.96
C ASP A 107 -17.23 -13.13 -19.10
N VAL A 108 -18.15 -14.05 -18.80
CA VAL A 108 -18.72 -15.02 -19.74
C VAL A 108 -19.29 -14.31 -20.96
N ARG A 109 -19.87 -13.12 -20.80
CA ARG A 109 -20.36 -12.33 -21.95
C ARG A 109 -19.25 -12.05 -22.97
N HIS A 110 -18.06 -11.64 -22.52
CA HIS A 110 -16.93 -11.34 -23.41
C HIS A 110 -16.43 -12.60 -24.14
N LEU A 111 -16.40 -13.74 -23.45
CA LEU A 111 -16.03 -15.02 -24.06
C LEU A 111 -17.04 -15.50 -25.10
N VAL A 112 -18.34 -15.37 -24.79
CA VAL A 112 -19.44 -15.70 -25.70
C VAL A 112 -19.37 -14.81 -26.94
N GLU A 113 -19.22 -13.49 -26.76
CA GLU A 113 -19.08 -12.53 -27.88
C GLU A 113 -17.85 -12.86 -28.74
N GLY A 114 -16.71 -13.17 -28.10
CA GLY A 114 -15.48 -13.57 -28.77
C GLY A 114 -15.65 -14.83 -29.63
N LEU A 115 -16.21 -15.91 -29.07
CA LEU A 115 -16.47 -17.16 -29.81
C LEU A 115 -17.53 -16.98 -30.91
N VAL A 116 -18.57 -16.17 -30.67
CA VAL A 116 -19.55 -15.80 -31.70
C VAL A 116 -18.89 -15.01 -32.83
N ASP A 117 -17.94 -14.14 -32.53
CA ASP A 117 -17.21 -13.40 -33.56
C ASP A 117 -16.25 -14.30 -34.36
N VAL A 118 -15.64 -15.30 -33.72
CA VAL A 118 -14.92 -16.38 -34.42
C VAL A 118 -15.86 -17.13 -35.35
N ALA A 119 -17.02 -17.60 -34.85
CA ALA A 119 -18.03 -18.30 -35.64
C ALA A 119 -18.49 -17.46 -36.86
N ARG A 120 -18.79 -16.18 -36.65
CA ARG A 120 -19.17 -15.23 -37.71
C ARG A 120 -18.05 -15.04 -38.74
N SER A 121 -16.79 -15.03 -38.31
CA SER A 121 -15.66 -14.85 -39.21
C SER A 121 -15.46 -16.04 -40.15
N LEU A 122 -15.80 -17.25 -39.70
CA LEU A 122 -15.61 -18.51 -40.43
C LEU A 122 -16.86 -18.96 -41.21
N LEU A 123 -18.03 -18.41 -40.90
CA LEU A 123 -19.32 -18.70 -41.55
C LEU A 123 -19.27 -18.69 -43.09
N PRO A 124 -18.55 -17.76 -43.76
CA PRO A 124 -18.47 -17.76 -45.23
C PRO A 124 -17.68 -18.94 -45.82
N VAL A 125 -16.83 -19.60 -45.02
CA VAL A 125 -15.98 -20.72 -45.44
C VAL A 125 -16.64 -22.07 -45.13
N SER A 126 -17.08 -22.27 -43.89
CA SER A 126 -17.67 -23.52 -43.42
C SER A 126 -18.78 -23.24 -42.41
N PRO A 127 -20.06 -23.40 -42.81
CA PRO A 127 -21.17 -23.30 -41.88
C PRO A 127 -21.11 -24.32 -40.74
N THR A 128 -20.59 -25.53 -40.99
CA THR A 128 -20.49 -26.59 -39.97
C THR A 128 -19.46 -26.25 -38.90
N ASP A 129 -18.30 -25.72 -39.27
CA ASP A 129 -17.29 -25.32 -38.29
C ASP A 129 -17.72 -24.05 -37.53
N ALA A 130 -18.38 -23.11 -38.21
CA ALA A 130 -18.98 -21.94 -37.56
C ALA A 130 -20.06 -22.35 -36.55
N GLU A 131 -20.89 -23.36 -36.87
CA GLU A 131 -21.83 -23.95 -35.93
C GLU A 131 -21.11 -24.59 -34.72
N GLY A 132 -19.97 -25.24 -34.93
CA GLY A 132 -19.13 -25.77 -33.86
C GLY A 132 -18.71 -24.70 -32.84
N TYR A 133 -18.10 -23.59 -33.30
CA TYR A 133 -17.73 -22.47 -32.43
C TYR A 133 -18.93 -21.77 -31.80
N PHE A 134 -20.06 -21.68 -32.51
CA PHE A 134 -21.29 -21.10 -31.97
C PHE A 134 -21.87 -21.97 -30.84
N ASN A 135 -21.89 -23.29 -31.01
CA ASN A 135 -22.32 -24.22 -29.97
C ASN A 135 -21.38 -24.17 -28.75
N GLU A 136 -20.07 -24.03 -28.97
CA GLU A 136 -19.12 -23.78 -27.88
C GLU A 136 -19.44 -22.48 -27.12
N ALA A 137 -19.80 -21.41 -27.83
CA ALA A 137 -20.26 -20.17 -27.19
C ALA A 137 -21.54 -20.40 -26.36
N VAL A 138 -22.46 -21.26 -26.81
CA VAL A 138 -23.65 -21.64 -26.03
C VAL A 138 -23.28 -22.44 -24.78
N GLU A 139 -22.31 -23.35 -24.87
CA GLU A 139 -21.79 -24.07 -23.69
C GLU A 139 -21.12 -23.12 -22.69
N VAL A 140 -20.36 -22.14 -23.16
CA VAL A 140 -19.76 -21.09 -22.31
C VAL A 140 -20.84 -20.22 -21.67
N ALA A 141 -21.91 -19.88 -22.39
CA ALA A 141 -23.05 -19.12 -21.85
C ALA A 141 -23.80 -19.86 -20.74
N ASN A 142 -23.67 -21.19 -20.63
CA ASN A 142 -24.22 -21.98 -19.53
C ASN A 142 -23.34 -21.98 -18.27
N LYS A 143 -22.14 -21.38 -18.32
CA LYS A 143 -21.28 -21.18 -17.14
C LYS A 143 -21.75 -19.95 -16.35
N ILE A 144 -21.02 -19.61 -15.28
CA ILE A 144 -21.34 -18.49 -14.38
C ILE A 144 -21.39 -17.18 -15.17
N GLY A 145 -22.58 -16.62 -15.33
CA GLY A 145 -22.85 -15.46 -16.19
C GLY A 145 -23.18 -14.19 -15.40
N GLU A 146 -24.22 -13.48 -15.85
CA GLU A 146 -24.66 -12.20 -15.25
C GLU A 146 -25.13 -12.34 -13.79
N GLU A 147 -25.51 -13.55 -13.36
CA GLU A 147 -25.95 -13.85 -12.01
C GLU A 147 -24.82 -13.97 -10.99
N ASN A 148 -23.55 -13.90 -11.40
CA ASN A 148 -22.38 -14.11 -10.53
C ASN A 148 -22.44 -13.26 -9.24
N PHE A 149 -22.87 -12.00 -9.33
CA PHE A 149 -23.00 -11.14 -8.16
C PHE A 149 -24.09 -11.61 -7.19
N ALA A 150 -25.29 -11.90 -7.69
CA ALA A 150 -26.39 -12.38 -6.85
C ALA A 150 -26.08 -13.76 -6.27
N ARG A 151 -25.40 -14.63 -7.04
CA ARG A 151 -24.91 -15.91 -6.58
C ARG A 151 -23.91 -15.75 -5.44
N TRP A 152 -22.89 -14.89 -5.61
CA TRP A 152 -21.89 -14.67 -4.57
C TRP A 152 -22.50 -14.06 -3.30
N GLU A 153 -23.40 -13.09 -3.44
CA GLU A 153 -24.11 -12.48 -2.32
C GLU A 153 -24.97 -13.52 -1.57
N ALA A 154 -25.62 -14.44 -2.28
CA ALA A 154 -26.35 -15.55 -1.65
C ALA A 154 -25.41 -16.48 -0.85
N LEU A 155 -24.23 -16.80 -1.40
CA LEU A 155 -23.24 -17.61 -0.69
C LEU A 155 -22.67 -16.90 0.54
N ILE A 156 -22.44 -15.58 0.47
CA ILE A 156 -22.06 -14.78 1.64
C ILE A 156 -23.13 -14.88 2.73
N GLN A 157 -24.41 -14.72 2.38
CA GLN A 157 -25.50 -14.79 3.35
C GLN A 157 -25.63 -16.16 3.99
N LEU A 158 -25.45 -17.23 3.20
CA LEU A 158 -25.39 -18.59 3.74
C LEU A 158 -24.17 -18.78 4.65
N ALA A 159 -23.01 -18.24 4.30
CA ALA A 159 -21.79 -18.31 5.12
C ALA A 159 -21.91 -17.54 6.44
N GLU A 160 -22.51 -16.36 6.43
CA GLU A 160 -22.82 -15.62 7.64
C GLU A 160 -23.82 -16.37 8.53
N ARG A 161 -24.84 -17.00 7.93
CA ARG A 161 -25.81 -17.82 8.67
C ARG A 161 -25.18 -19.09 9.25
N ALA A 162 -24.26 -19.71 8.50
CA ALA A 162 -23.54 -20.92 8.87
C ALA A 162 -22.42 -20.67 9.90
N ALA A 163 -22.06 -19.40 10.14
CA ALA A 163 -21.02 -19.04 11.09
C ALA A 163 -21.37 -19.51 12.50
N ASN A 164 -20.61 -20.48 13.01
CA ASN A 164 -20.78 -21.02 14.35
C ASN A 164 -19.45 -21.01 15.10
N GLU A 165 -19.37 -20.15 16.13
CA GLU A 165 -18.15 -19.94 16.91
C GLU A 165 -17.66 -21.18 17.67
N THR A 166 -18.55 -22.17 17.89
CA THR A 166 -18.25 -23.41 18.62
C THR A 166 -17.90 -24.57 17.69
N SER A 167 -18.20 -24.45 16.39
CA SER A 167 -17.94 -25.49 15.39
C SER A 167 -17.32 -24.88 14.13
N PRO A 168 -16.01 -24.57 14.14
CA PRO A 168 -15.32 -24.02 12.98
C PRO A 168 -15.34 -25.01 11.79
N ALA A 169 -15.54 -24.48 10.58
CA ALA A 169 -15.64 -25.26 9.34
C ALA A 169 -14.46 -24.93 8.37
N PRO A 170 -13.24 -25.42 8.63
CA PRO A 170 -12.05 -25.04 7.86
C PRO A 170 -12.10 -25.46 6.38
N VAL A 171 -12.68 -26.62 6.07
CA VAL A 171 -12.84 -27.11 4.69
C VAL A 171 -13.75 -26.18 3.89
N VAL A 172 -14.88 -25.79 4.48
CA VAL A 172 -15.85 -24.89 3.85
C VAL A 172 -15.26 -23.49 3.71
N ALA A 173 -14.54 -22.99 4.73
CA ALA A 173 -13.86 -21.70 4.67
C ALA A 173 -12.82 -21.65 3.53
N TYR A 174 -12.05 -22.74 3.34
CA TYR A 174 -11.11 -22.84 2.24
C TYR A 174 -11.81 -22.85 0.87
N ASN A 175 -12.82 -23.70 0.69
CA ASN A 175 -13.57 -23.77 -0.57
C ASN A 175 -14.26 -22.43 -0.88
N PHE A 176 -14.77 -21.75 0.15
CA PHE A 176 -15.33 -20.41 0.04
C PHE A 176 -14.27 -19.41 -0.45
N SER A 177 -13.06 -19.41 0.11
CA SER A 177 -11.98 -18.53 -0.37
C SER A 177 -11.56 -18.82 -1.82
N ARG A 178 -11.51 -20.09 -2.20
CA ARG A 178 -11.17 -20.50 -3.58
C ARG A 178 -12.24 -20.02 -4.57
N CYS A 179 -13.52 -20.13 -4.20
CA CYS A 179 -14.61 -19.61 -5.02
C CYS A 179 -14.61 -18.08 -5.06
N ALA A 180 -14.24 -17.40 -3.96
CA ALA A 180 -14.14 -15.94 -3.91
C ALA A 180 -13.12 -15.40 -4.93
N GLU A 181 -11.96 -16.06 -5.04
CA GLU A 181 -10.91 -15.70 -6.01
C GLU A 181 -11.43 -15.79 -7.45
N VAL A 182 -12.10 -16.89 -7.79
CA VAL A 182 -12.70 -17.10 -9.12
C VAL A 182 -13.83 -16.11 -9.40
N THR A 183 -14.73 -15.91 -8.44
CA THR A 183 -15.82 -14.93 -8.57
C THR A 183 -15.27 -13.53 -8.86
N ARG A 184 -14.19 -13.13 -8.19
CA ARG A 184 -13.56 -11.81 -8.40
C ARG A 184 -12.99 -11.65 -9.81
N SER A 185 -12.45 -12.71 -10.42
CA SER A 185 -11.93 -12.69 -11.79
C SER A 185 -13.00 -12.33 -12.83
N TYR A 186 -14.27 -12.61 -12.55
CA TYR A 186 -15.41 -12.27 -13.42
C TYR A 186 -15.99 -10.86 -13.18
N VAL A 187 -15.44 -10.10 -12.23
CA VAL A 187 -15.95 -8.77 -11.86
C VAL A 187 -15.15 -7.66 -12.57
N ASP A 188 -15.81 -6.92 -13.45
CA ASP A 188 -15.23 -5.83 -14.26
C ASP A 188 -14.59 -4.69 -13.41
N ARG A 189 -15.13 -4.40 -12.21
CA ARG A 189 -14.57 -3.36 -11.32
C ARG A 189 -14.51 -3.81 -9.87
N ASP A 190 -13.36 -3.60 -9.24
CA ASP A 190 -13.08 -4.00 -7.85
C ASP A 190 -14.13 -3.52 -6.84
N LYS A 191 -14.66 -2.31 -7.04
CA LYS A 191 -15.66 -1.72 -6.16
C LYS A 191 -16.98 -2.51 -6.06
N HIS A 192 -17.24 -3.44 -6.98
CA HIS A 192 -18.46 -4.26 -6.98
C HIS A 192 -18.30 -5.60 -6.28
N PHE A 193 -17.08 -6.00 -5.88
CA PHE A 193 -16.85 -7.23 -5.14
C PHE A 193 -16.98 -7.00 -3.63
N ALA A 194 -17.80 -7.82 -2.96
CA ALA A 194 -18.20 -7.69 -1.56
C ALA A 194 -17.06 -8.04 -0.58
N TRP A 195 -15.96 -7.30 -0.63
CA TRP A 195 -14.74 -7.53 0.15
C TRP A 195 -15.03 -7.72 1.63
N ASN A 196 -15.65 -6.72 2.27
CA ASN A 196 -15.85 -6.75 3.72
C ASN A 196 -16.71 -7.94 4.15
N ALA A 197 -17.84 -8.17 3.47
CA ALA A 197 -18.73 -9.27 3.80
C ALA A 197 -18.09 -10.64 3.52
N THR A 198 -17.30 -10.77 2.46
CA THR A 198 -16.54 -11.99 2.15
C THR A 198 -15.56 -12.34 3.26
N ILE A 199 -14.78 -11.35 3.73
CA ILE A 199 -13.80 -11.55 4.81
C ILE A 199 -14.50 -11.81 6.14
N GLU A 200 -15.56 -11.08 6.46
CA GLU A 200 -16.34 -11.27 7.69
C GLU A 200 -17.00 -12.66 7.75
N ALA A 201 -17.51 -13.15 6.61
CA ALA A 201 -18.03 -14.50 6.46
C ALA A 201 -16.94 -15.56 6.63
N LEU A 202 -15.75 -15.37 6.04
CA LEU A 202 -14.60 -16.26 6.22
C LEU A 202 -14.20 -16.39 7.70
N VAL A 203 -14.10 -15.26 8.42
CA VAL A 203 -13.81 -15.26 9.86
C VAL A 203 -14.91 -15.98 10.64
N GLY A 204 -16.18 -15.78 10.25
CA GLY A 204 -17.33 -16.47 10.85
C GLY A 204 -17.29 -17.99 10.67
N LEU A 205 -16.94 -18.46 9.47
CA LEU A 205 -16.81 -19.89 9.17
C LEU A 205 -15.65 -20.54 9.93
N CYS A 206 -14.48 -19.90 9.94
CA CYS A 206 -13.32 -20.40 10.70
C CYS A 206 -12.30 -19.28 10.98
N PRO A 207 -12.25 -18.76 12.23
CA PRO A 207 -11.34 -17.68 12.64
C PRO A 207 -9.85 -17.92 12.34
N SER A 208 -9.37 -19.15 12.56
CA SER A 208 -7.97 -19.48 12.27
C SER A 208 -7.73 -19.62 10.76
N SER A 209 -8.68 -20.18 10.01
CA SER A 209 -8.54 -20.30 8.55
C SER A 209 -8.45 -18.93 7.89
N SER A 210 -9.23 -17.93 8.35
CA SER A 210 -9.22 -16.60 7.74
C SER A 210 -7.83 -15.95 7.75
N LEU A 211 -7.02 -16.15 8.79
CA LEU A 211 -5.65 -15.62 8.87
C LEU A 211 -4.68 -16.38 7.95
N THR A 212 -4.82 -17.71 7.86
CA THR A 212 -4.02 -18.51 6.91
C THR A 212 -4.37 -18.21 5.45
N ILE A 213 -5.65 -17.94 5.16
CA ILE A 213 -6.16 -17.54 3.85
C ILE A 213 -5.68 -16.12 3.53
N ALA A 214 -5.79 -15.17 4.46
CA ALA A 214 -5.30 -13.81 4.29
C ALA A 214 -3.79 -13.78 3.98
N SER A 215 -2.99 -14.63 4.63
CA SER A 215 -1.56 -14.76 4.30
C SER A 215 -1.33 -15.22 2.86
N ARG A 216 -2.10 -16.20 2.39
CA ARG A 216 -2.01 -16.71 1.01
C ARG A 216 -2.54 -15.71 -0.02
N TRP A 217 -3.59 -14.97 0.32
CA TRP A 217 -4.11 -13.87 -0.50
C TRP A 217 -3.08 -12.76 -0.67
N ARG A 218 -2.34 -12.41 0.39
CA ARG A 218 -1.19 -11.52 0.31
C ARG A 218 -0.13 -12.03 -0.66
N ASP A 219 0.24 -13.31 -0.55
CA ASP A 219 1.20 -13.95 -1.46
C ASP A 219 0.76 -13.93 -2.94
N ARG A 220 -0.56 -13.98 -3.18
CA ARG A 220 -1.19 -13.94 -4.51
C ARG A 220 -1.55 -12.52 -5.00
N HIS A 221 -1.30 -11.47 -4.19
CA HIS A 221 -1.84 -10.11 -4.41
C HIS A 221 -3.34 -10.08 -4.70
N PHE A 222 -4.09 -10.93 -3.99
CA PHE A 222 -5.54 -10.98 -4.11
C PHE A 222 -6.20 -9.89 -3.25
N GLY A 223 -6.52 -8.76 -3.87
CA GLY A 223 -7.12 -7.62 -3.18
C GLY A 223 -6.11 -6.70 -2.51
N SER A 224 -6.60 -5.83 -1.61
CA SER A 224 -5.72 -4.99 -0.78
C SER A 224 -5.41 -5.72 0.52
N ASP A 225 -4.14 -6.05 0.75
CA ASP A 225 -3.66 -6.75 1.95
C ASP A 225 -4.05 -6.00 3.22
N GLY A 226 -3.92 -4.67 3.21
CA GLY A 226 -4.32 -3.81 4.32
C GLY A 226 -5.82 -3.89 4.62
N ARG A 227 -6.68 -3.86 3.59
CA ARG A 227 -8.14 -4.02 3.76
C ARG A 227 -8.48 -5.39 4.32
N ILE A 228 -7.87 -6.45 3.77
CA ILE A 228 -8.13 -7.83 4.20
C ILE A 228 -7.77 -8.02 5.67
N LEU A 229 -6.60 -7.53 6.07
CA LEU A 229 -6.13 -7.60 7.44
C LEU A 229 -7.03 -6.81 8.39
N GLU A 230 -7.35 -5.54 8.08
CA GLU A 230 -8.20 -4.71 8.92
C GLU A 230 -9.56 -5.36 9.18
N VAL A 231 -10.26 -5.76 8.12
CA VAL A 231 -11.61 -6.31 8.23
C VAL A 231 -11.57 -7.62 9.02
N GLY A 232 -10.58 -8.48 8.72
CA GLY A 232 -10.39 -9.75 9.41
C GLY A 232 -10.19 -9.56 10.92
N ILE A 233 -9.28 -8.67 11.30
CA ILE A 233 -8.96 -8.38 12.70
C ILE A 233 -10.13 -7.69 13.42
N ARG A 234 -10.79 -6.72 12.79
CA ARG A 234 -11.99 -6.07 13.31
C ARG A 234 -13.09 -7.09 13.60
N LYS A 235 -13.32 -8.04 12.69
CA LYS A 235 -14.28 -9.11 12.90
C LYS A 235 -13.85 -10.03 14.04
N LEU A 236 -12.60 -10.49 14.06
CA LEU A 236 -12.04 -11.35 15.14
C LEU A 236 -12.19 -10.71 16.53
N LEU A 237 -12.01 -9.39 16.64
CA LEU A 237 -12.26 -8.63 17.87
C LEU A 237 -13.75 -8.63 18.24
N SER A 238 -14.65 -8.42 17.27
CA SER A 238 -16.09 -8.40 17.53
C SER A 238 -16.63 -9.73 18.07
N ILE A 239 -16.08 -10.85 17.60
CA ILE A 239 -16.40 -12.22 18.06
C ILE A 239 -15.49 -12.70 19.21
N LYS A 240 -14.66 -11.81 19.76
CA LYS A 240 -13.77 -12.06 20.92
C LYS A 240 -12.83 -13.27 20.75
N LYS A 241 -12.40 -13.55 19.51
CA LYS A 241 -11.44 -14.63 19.22
C LYS A 241 -9.98 -14.21 19.38
N ILE A 242 -9.72 -12.91 19.40
CA ILE A 242 -8.41 -12.33 19.79
C ILE A 242 -8.68 -11.18 20.78
N SER A 243 -7.72 -10.87 21.64
CA SER A 243 -7.85 -9.72 22.53
C SER A 243 -7.47 -8.41 21.82
N PRO A 244 -8.02 -7.25 22.22
CA PRO A 244 -7.57 -5.95 21.71
C PRO A 244 -6.07 -5.69 21.89
N LEU A 245 -5.45 -6.28 22.93
CA LEU A 245 -4.00 -6.19 23.17
C LEU A 245 -3.17 -7.05 22.22
N ASP A 246 -3.76 -8.08 21.60
CA ASP A 246 -3.13 -8.88 20.54
C ASP A 246 -3.27 -8.21 19.16
N ALA A 247 -4.34 -7.45 18.96
CA ALA A 247 -4.59 -6.72 17.72
C ALA A 247 -3.80 -5.42 17.61
N LEU A 248 -3.60 -4.67 18.70
CA LEU A 248 -2.90 -3.38 18.68
C LEU A 248 -1.48 -3.45 18.06
N PRO A 249 -0.64 -4.49 18.31
CA PRO A 249 0.65 -4.64 17.63
C PRO A 249 0.59 -4.64 16.10
N LEU A 250 -0.53 -5.03 15.50
CA LEU A 250 -0.70 -5.08 14.05
C LEU A 250 -0.77 -3.71 13.40
N ILE A 251 -0.82 -2.62 14.18
CA ILE A 251 -0.64 -1.24 13.66
C ILE A 251 0.70 -1.07 12.94
N GLY A 252 1.67 -1.97 13.17
CA GLY A 252 2.90 -2.05 12.38
C GLY A 252 2.67 -2.41 10.91
N PHE A 253 1.54 -3.03 10.55
CA PHE A 253 1.09 -3.17 9.17
C PHE A 253 0.27 -1.95 8.75
N ARG A 254 0.62 -1.35 7.60
CA ARG A 254 -0.16 -0.25 7.02
C ARG A 254 -1.48 -0.80 6.47
N ALA A 255 -2.56 -0.49 7.16
CA ALA A 255 -3.91 -0.89 6.82
C ALA A 255 -4.89 0.22 7.19
N GLU A 256 -6.14 0.14 6.73
CA GLU A 256 -7.20 1.14 6.95
C GLU A 256 -7.78 1.07 8.38
N TRP A 257 -6.91 0.97 9.40
CA TRP A 257 -7.28 0.79 10.80
C TRP A 257 -8.21 1.89 11.29
N ASN A 258 -9.16 1.54 12.16
CA ASN A 258 -9.76 2.53 13.07
C ASN A 258 -8.91 2.61 14.33
N GLU A 259 -7.87 3.43 14.31
CA GLU A 259 -6.85 3.46 15.36
C GLU A 259 -7.45 3.94 16.68
N THR A 260 -8.38 4.90 16.65
CA THR A 260 -9.05 5.39 17.87
C THR A 260 -9.81 4.28 18.59
N ALA A 261 -10.59 3.48 17.85
CA ALA A 261 -11.34 2.36 18.40
C ALA A 261 -10.41 1.24 18.89
N LEU A 262 -9.34 0.96 18.15
CA LEU A 262 -8.36 -0.07 18.51
C LEU A 262 -7.60 0.31 19.80
N VAL A 263 -7.16 1.57 19.92
CA VAL A 263 -6.50 2.10 21.12
C VAL A 263 -7.46 2.07 22.32
N GLU A 264 -8.70 2.55 22.15
CA GLU A 264 -9.69 2.53 23.22
C GLU A 264 -9.93 1.11 23.73
N ALA A 265 -10.13 0.14 22.82
CA ALA A 265 -10.34 -1.25 23.17
C ALA A 265 -9.12 -1.87 23.88
N ALA A 266 -7.91 -1.56 23.41
CA ALA A 266 -6.66 -2.05 23.99
C ALA A 266 -6.42 -1.49 25.40
N LEU A 267 -6.64 -0.19 25.61
CA LEU A 267 -6.48 0.43 26.93
C LEU A 267 -7.51 -0.10 27.93
N LYS A 268 -8.77 -0.31 27.52
CA LYS A 268 -9.82 -0.92 28.34
C LYS A 268 -9.51 -2.37 28.71
N ALA A 269 -8.90 -3.13 27.80
CA ALA A 269 -8.49 -4.51 28.04
C ALA A 269 -7.23 -4.61 28.94
N CYS A 270 -6.48 -3.53 29.09
CA CYS A 270 -5.23 -3.49 29.85
C CYS A 270 -5.46 -3.23 31.34
N THR A 271 -5.00 -4.16 32.18
CA THR A 271 -5.15 -4.05 33.65
C THR A 271 -4.05 -3.24 34.33
N GLU A 272 -2.84 -3.24 33.77
CA GLU A 272 -1.68 -2.58 34.37
C GLU A 272 -1.41 -1.21 33.73
N GLN A 273 -1.22 -0.19 34.57
CA GLN A 273 -0.97 1.19 34.10
C GLN A 273 0.25 1.29 33.19
N LYS A 274 1.33 0.56 33.52
CA LYS A 274 2.56 0.53 32.71
C LYS A 274 2.28 0.15 31.26
N TYR A 275 1.46 -0.87 31.02
CA TYR A 275 1.16 -1.34 29.68
C TYR A 275 0.13 -0.45 28.96
N LYS A 276 -0.73 0.28 29.70
CA LYS A 276 -1.55 1.34 29.12
C LYS A 276 -0.69 2.47 28.53
N ASP A 277 0.31 2.93 29.30
CA ASP A 277 1.23 3.97 28.84
C ASP A 277 2.02 3.51 27.60
N ILE A 278 2.48 2.26 27.58
CA ILE A 278 3.19 1.67 26.43
C ILE A 278 2.26 1.56 25.22
N ALA A 279 1.04 1.05 25.39
CA ALA A 279 0.06 0.89 24.31
C ALA A 279 -0.27 2.23 23.65
N LEU A 280 -0.53 3.27 24.44
CA LEU A 280 -0.82 4.60 23.89
C LEU A 280 0.40 5.19 23.17
N LYS A 281 1.61 5.08 23.74
CA LYS A 281 2.85 5.58 23.12
C LYS A 281 3.15 4.87 21.80
N LEU A 282 2.98 3.55 21.77
CA LEU A 282 3.15 2.73 20.58
C LEU A 282 2.19 3.21 19.48
N ALA A 283 0.89 3.28 19.77
CA ALA A 283 -0.10 3.70 18.78
C ALA A 283 0.13 5.15 18.31
N TYR A 284 0.41 6.06 19.24
CA TYR A 284 0.67 7.47 18.95
C TYR A 284 1.83 7.64 17.97
N ARG A 285 2.88 6.82 18.08
CA ARG A 285 4.01 6.83 17.17
C ARG A 285 3.57 6.62 15.72
N TYR A 286 2.72 5.63 15.44
CA TYR A 286 2.28 5.35 14.06
C TYR A 286 1.22 6.35 13.59
N ILE A 287 0.23 6.65 14.43
CA ILE A 287 -0.87 7.58 14.11
C ILE A 287 -0.34 8.97 13.71
N THR A 288 0.74 9.43 14.35
CA THR A 288 1.33 10.75 14.07
C THR A 288 2.13 10.83 12.77
N LEU A 289 2.49 9.71 12.15
CA LEU A 289 3.25 9.68 10.90
C LEU A 289 2.36 9.78 9.65
N GLU A 290 1.04 9.74 9.84
CA GLU A 290 0.04 9.88 8.79
C GLU A 290 -0.83 11.12 9.02
N PRO A 291 -1.43 11.71 7.96
CA PRO A 291 -2.36 12.82 8.11
C PRO A 291 -3.60 12.43 8.93
N GLN A 292 -3.88 13.19 9.98
CA GLN A 292 -5.01 12.94 10.89
C GLN A 292 -5.92 14.17 11.00
N THR A 293 -7.22 13.93 11.20
CA THR A 293 -8.19 15.00 11.44
C THR A 293 -8.12 15.51 12.88
N ALA A 294 -8.55 16.76 13.10
CA ALA A 294 -8.69 17.32 14.44
C ALA A 294 -9.67 16.50 15.30
N ALA A 295 -10.70 15.90 14.69
CA ALA A 295 -11.65 15.02 15.37
C ALA A 295 -10.98 13.75 15.91
N ASN A 296 -10.08 13.13 15.13
CA ASN A 296 -9.33 11.95 15.57
C ASN A 296 -8.41 12.28 16.75
N TRP A 297 -7.71 13.43 16.71
CA TRP A 297 -6.89 13.88 17.84
C TRP A 297 -7.70 14.13 19.11
N GLN A 298 -8.85 14.79 19.00
CA GLN A 298 -9.78 15.00 20.12
C GLN A 298 -10.30 13.68 20.70
N ALA A 299 -10.60 12.70 19.84
CA ALA A 299 -11.00 11.37 20.29
C ALA A 299 -9.88 10.69 21.10
N LEU A 300 -8.63 10.73 20.62
CA LEU A 300 -7.48 10.20 21.36
C LEU A 300 -7.24 10.91 22.70
N GLU A 301 -7.41 12.23 22.78
CA GLU A 301 -7.32 12.97 24.05
C GLU A 301 -8.38 12.53 25.05
N SER A 302 -9.62 12.36 24.58
CA SER A 302 -10.72 11.89 25.40
C SER A 302 -10.45 10.47 25.92
N ILE A 303 -9.98 9.58 25.05
CA ILE A 303 -9.61 8.21 25.40
C ILE A 303 -8.48 8.22 26.45
N ALA A 304 -7.39 8.95 26.20
CA ALA A 304 -6.26 9.03 27.11
C ALA A 304 -6.67 9.58 28.49
N SER A 305 -7.50 10.63 28.52
CA SER A 305 -8.04 11.21 29.75
C SER A 305 -8.93 10.23 30.50
N SER A 306 -9.79 9.49 29.79
CA SER A 306 -10.70 8.51 30.40
C SER A 306 -9.96 7.34 31.06
N GLU A 307 -8.82 6.94 30.49
CA GLU A 307 -8.00 5.84 30.99
C GLU A 307 -6.85 6.30 31.89
N SER A 308 -6.82 7.60 32.26
CA SER A 308 -5.80 8.23 33.11
C SER A 308 -4.36 8.08 32.58
N VAL A 309 -4.20 8.12 31.24
CA VAL A 309 -2.90 8.09 30.57
C VAL A 309 -2.59 9.49 30.05
N THR A 310 -1.35 9.95 30.21
CA THR A 310 -0.91 11.25 29.68
C THR A 310 0.12 11.06 28.58
N LEU A 311 -0.07 11.76 27.46
CA LEU A 311 0.88 11.79 26.35
C LEU A 311 1.27 13.23 26.02
N LEU A 312 2.57 13.51 26.11
CA LEU A 312 3.12 14.85 25.86
C LEU A 312 2.91 15.24 24.39
N GLY A 313 2.49 16.48 24.16
CA GLY A 313 2.32 17.02 22.80
C GLY A 313 1.00 16.71 22.11
N LEU A 314 0.17 15.80 22.64
CA LEU A 314 -1.14 15.46 22.05
C LEU A 314 -2.03 16.71 21.92
N SER A 315 -2.16 17.52 22.97
CA SER A 315 -2.96 18.76 22.95
C SER A 315 -2.39 19.91 22.17
N GLN A 316 -1.11 19.87 21.85
CA GLN A 316 -0.56 20.81 20.89
C GLN A 316 -1.03 20.43 19.48
N ARG A 317 -0.89 19.15 19.11
CA ARG A 317 -1.34 18.64 17.79
C ARG A 317 -2.83 18.87 17.55
N THR A 318 -3.67 18.56 18.54
CA THR A 318 -5.12 18.79 18.44
C THR A 318 -5.44 20.25 18.06
N ARG A 319 -4.75 21.21 18.68
CA ARG A 319 -4.94 22.64 18.40
C ARG A 319 -4.41 23.04 17.02
N ASP A 320 -3.21 22.57 16.66
CA ASP A 320 -2.56 22.91 15.40
C ASP A 320 -3.37 22.39 14.20
N THR A 321 -3.82 21.12 14.25
CA THR A 321 -4.67 20.53 13.21
C THR A 321 -6.03 21.24 13.11
N ALA A 322 -6.65 21.56 14.25
CA ALA A 322 -7.92 22.30 14.25
C ALA A 322 -7.80 23.70 13.62
N GLN A 323 -6.68 24.38 13.86
CA GLN A 323 -6.40 25.69 13.24
C GLN A 323 -6.15 25.56 11.73
N HIS A 324 -5.44 24.52 11.30
CA HIS A 324 -5.22 24.24 9.88
C HIS A 324 -6.53 23.91 9.15
N GLU A 325 -7.37 23.03 9.70
CA GLU A 325 -8.69 22.72 9.16
C GLU A 325 -9.60 23.95 9.10
N ALA A 326 -9.61 24.80 10.13
CA ALA A 326 -10.42 26.01 10.15
C ALA A 326 -10.05 27.00 9.04
N THR A 327 -8.77 27.06 8.67
CA THR A 327 -8.26 27.88 7.56
C THR A 327 -8.74 27.32 6.21
N ASN A 328 -8.74 26.00 6.04
CA ASN A 328 -9.19 25.32 4.82
C ASN A 328 -10.73 25.25 4.68
N ARG A 329 -11.49 25.32 5.78
CA ARG A 329 -12.97 25.28 5.78
C ARG A 329 -13.65 26.52 5.18
N LYS A 330 -12.92 27.59 4.86
CA LYS A 330 -13.51 28.77 4.17
C LYS A 330 -14.00 28.48 2.74
N SER A 331 -13.83 27.25 2.23
CA SER A 331 -14.17 26.88 0.85
C SER A 331 -15.25 25.80 0.71
N GLN A 332 -15.93 25.34 1.77
CA GLN A 332 -17.03 24.37 1.64
C GLN A 332 -18.18 24.64 2.63
N PRO A 333 -19.42 24.86 2.15
CA PRO A 333 -20.59 24.87 3.01
C PRO A 333 -21.06 23.42 3.28
N SER A 334 -20.94 22.97 4.52
CA SER A 334 -21.64 21.78 5.01
C SER A 334 -23.08 22.16 5.40
N GLU A 335 -23.96 22.32 4.41
CA GLU A 335 -25.40 22.27 4.66
C GLU A 335 -25.86 20.81 4.65
N THR A 336 -26.67 20.41 5.63
CA THR A 336 -27.35 19.11 5.64
C THR A 336 -28.14 18.92 4.34
N TYR A 337 -27.86 17.85 3.58
CA TYR A 337 -28.42 17.60 2.24
C TYR A 337 -29.94 17.82 2.11
N HIS A 338 -30.73 17.57 3.16
CA HIS A 338 -32.19 17.76 3.13
C HIS A 338 -32.60 19.24 3.18
N GLN A 339 -31.86 20.09 3.90
CA GLN A 339 -32.16 21.53 3.98
C GLN A 339 -31.80 22.26 2.69
N SER A 340 -30.69 21.87 2.05
CA SER A 340 -30.31 22.39 0.73
C SER A 340 -31.28 21.94 -0.36
N ARG A 341 -31.82 20.71 -0.29
CA ARG A 341 -32.87 20.24 -1.21
C ARG A 341 -34.17 21.01 -1.08
N ILE A 342 -34.58 21.38 0.15
CA ILE A 342 -35.77 22.21 0.38
C ILE A 342 -35.56 23.63 -0.20
N SER A 343 -34.39 24.24 0.00
CA SER A 343 -34.10 25.59 -0.49
C SER A 343 -33.93 25.66 -2.01
N GLN A 344 -33.46 24.58 -2.65
CA GLN A 344 -33.34 24.46 -4.11
C GLN A 344 -34.66 24.13 -4.82
N ASN A 345 -35.68 23.66 -4.09
CA ASN A 345 -36.95 23.24 -4.67
C ASN A 345 -37.87 24.44 -4.96
N LYS A 346 -38.26 24.61 -6.22
CA LYS A 346 -39.08 25.73 -6.71
C LYS A 346 -40.49 25.33 -7.15
N HIS A 347 -40.95 24.13 -6.81
CA HIS A 347 -42.29 23.65 -7.19
C HIS A 347 -43.40 24.47 -6.53
N ASP A 348 -44.45 24.80 -7.28
CA ASP A 348 -45.68 25.36 -6.73
C ASP A 348 -46.52 24.24 -6.10
N TRP A 349 -46.34 24.06 -4.79
CA TRP A 349 -47.03 23.02 -4.03
C TRP A 349 -48.55 23.22 -3.97
N GLU A 350 -49.07 24.43 -4.17
CA GLU A 350 -50.52 24.63 -4.18
C GLU A 350 -51.13 24.07 -5.47
N GLU A 351 -50.47 24.26 -6.60
CA GLU A 351 -50.87 23.66 -7.88
C GLU A 351 -50.77 22.13 -7.84
N VAL A 352 -49.68 21.59 -7.29
CA VAL A 352 -49.44 20.15 -7.15
C VAL A 352 -50.58 19.46 -6.38
N PHE A 353 -51.05 20.05 -5.28
CA PHE A 353 -52.05 19.43 -4.41
C PHE A 353 -53.49 19.93 -4.62
N SER A 354 -53.72 20.93 -5.49
CA SER A 354 -55.04 21.55 -5.70
C SER A 354 -56.14 20.52 -6.04
N GLY A 355 -57.17 20.46 -5.20
CA GLY A 355 -58.32 19.54 -5.37
C GLY A 355 -58.00 18.05 -5.17
N CYS A 356 -56.81 17.69 -4.67
CA CYS A 356 -56.43 16.30 -4.43
C CYS A 356 -56.88 15.86 -3.02
N ASP A 357 -57.75 14.84 -2.92
CA ASP A 357 -58.02 14.18 -1.63
C ASP A 357 -56.94 13.13 -1.34
N LEU A 358 -55.98 13.49 -0.49
CA LEU A 358 -54.88 12.63 -0.07
C LEU A 358 -55.35 11.39 0.71
N SER A 359 -56.62 11.32 1.13
CA SER A 359 -57.20 10.12 1.75
C SER A 359 -57.59 9.04 0.72
N THR A 360 -57.37 9.29 -0.58
CA THR A 360 -57.71 8.40 -1.68
C THR A 360 -56.52 8.16 -2.60
N SER A 361 -56.40 6.93 -3.14
CA SER A 361 -55.28 6.58 -4.03
C SER A 361 -55.27 7.44 -5.32
N THR A 362 -56.45 7.82 -5.82
CA THR A 362 -56.60 8.71 -6.98
C THR A 362 -56.10 10.12 -6.70
N GLY A 363 -56.36 10.66 -5.51
CA GLY A 363 -55.83 11.97 -5.09
C GLY A 363 -54.30 11.97 -4.97
N ILE A 364 -53.72 10.93 -4.36
CA ILE A 364 -52.26 10.77 -4.25
C ILE A 364 -51.61 10.65 -5.63
N LEU A 365 -52.18 9.83 -6.53
CA LEU A 365 -51.68 9.65 -7.90
C LEU A 365 -51.74 10.95 -8.72
N THR A 366 -52.81 11.73 -8.55
CA THR A 366 -52.97 13.02 -9.24
C THR A 366 -51.91 14.01 -8.78
N ALA A 367 -51.67 14.11 -7.46
CA ALA A 367 -50.62 14.95 -6.91
C ALA A 367 -49.22 14.51 -7.36
N HIS A 368 -48.92 13.21 -7.31
CA HIS A 368 -47.64 12.68 -7.79
C HIS A 368 -47.44 12.93 -9.29
N LYS A 369 -48.48 12.79 -10.11
CA LYS A 369 -48.41 13.09 -11.54
C LYS A 369 -48.10 14.57 -11.77
N ARG A 370 -48.82 15.50 -11.12
CA ARG A 370 -48.56 16.95 -11.25
C ARG A 370 -47.16 17.32 -10.81
N PHE A 371 -46.66 16.70 -9.73
CA PHE A 371 -45.28 16.89 -9.28
C PHE A 371 -44.26 16.45 -10.34
N ARG A 372 -44.49 15.30 -11.00
CA ARG A 372 -43.61 14.76 -12.05
C ARG A 372 -43.75 15.46 -13.41
N ASP A 373 -44.89 16.10 -13.67
CA ASP A 373 -45.14 16.90 -14.87
C ASP A 373 -44.50 18.30 -14.79
N GLY A 374 -44.03 18.73 -13.62
CA GLY A 374 -43.29 19.99 -13.40
C GLY A 374 -41.79 19.92 -13.75
N GLU A 375 -41.02 20.97 -13.46
CA GLU A 375 -39.57 21.00 -13.74
C GLU A 375 -38.72 20.31 -12.66
N PRO A 376 -37.64 19.59 -13.03
CA PRO A 376 -36.71 19.01 -12.05
C PRO A 376 -36.03 20.10 -11.21
N PRO A 377 -35.56 19.80 -9.98
CA PRO A 377 -35.39 18.46 -9.40
C PRO A 377 -36.63 17.88 -8.68
N PHE A 378 -36.78 16.54 -8.72
CA PHE A 378 -37.90 15.80 -8.12
C PHE A 378 -37.53 15.11 -6.81
N TYR A 379 -37.34 15.90 -5.75
CA TYR A 379 -37.00 15.40 -4.42
C TYR A 379 -38.22 14.79 -3.70
N MET A 380 -38.24 13.46 -3.58
CA MET A 380 -39.39 12.70 -3.03
C MET A 380 -39.53 12.82 -1.51
N ASP A 381 -38.42 12.98 -0.79
CA ASP A 381 -38.37 13.39 0.61
C ASP A 381 -39.14 14.71 0.83
N VAL A 382 -38.91 15.72 -0.01
CA VAL A 382 -39.62 17.00 0.04
C VAL A 382 -41.11 16.83 -0.32
N PHE A 383 -41.43 16.02 -1.32
CA PHE A 383 -42.81 15.70 -1.70
C PHE A 383 -43.61 15.09 -0.54
N PHE A 384 -43.05 14.09 0.15
CA PHE A 384 -43.69 13.46 1.31
C PHE A 384 -43.81 14.42 2.50
N SER A 385 -42.78 15.23 2.78
CA SER A 385 -42.88 16.28 3.80
C SER A 385 -44.05 17.23 3.54
N LYS A 386 -44.27 17.63 2.28
CA LYS A 386 -45.37 18.52 1.89
C LYS A 386 -46.74 17.86 1.92
N ILE A 387 -46.82 16.54 1.70
CA ILE A 387 -48.01 15.74 1.97
C ILE A 387 -48.34 15.74 3.46
N PHE A 388 -47.37 15.47 4.33
CA PHE A 388 -47.59 15.38 5.78
C PHE A 388 -48.08 16.69 6.39
N GLU A 389 -47.60 17.84 5.89
CA GLU A 389 -48.09 19.18 6.27
C GLU A 389 -49.59 19.40 5.96
N ARG A 390 -50.14 18.71 4.95
CA ARG A 390 -51.49 18.96 4.40
C ARG A 390 -52.54 17.96 4.85
N ILE A 391 -52.14 16.86 5.50
CA ILE A 391 -53.06 15.85 5.99
C ILE A 391 -53.78 16.37 7.24
N GLN A 392 -55.11 16.35 7.21
CA GLN A 392 -55.92 16.72 8.37
C GLN A 392 -55.74 15.72 9.52
N VAL A 393 -55.61 16.24 10.74
CA VAL A 393 -55.54 15.42 11.96
C VAL A 393 -56.77 14.52 12.04
N GLY A 394 -56.56 13.22 12.18
CA GLY A 394 -57.59 12.17 12.16
C GLY A 394 -57.74 11.43 10.83
N LYS A 395 -57.20 11.95 9.71
CA LYS A 395 -57.24 11.28 8.39
C LYS A 395 -55.94 10.54 8.02
N GLU A 396 -54.95 10.53 8.90
CA GLU A 396 -53.62 9.94 8.63
C GLU A 396 -53.72 8.44 8.34
N SER A 397 -54.57 7.70 9.06
CA SER A 397 -54.80 6.26 8.80
C SER A 397 -55.43 6.01 7.43
N SER A 398 -56.33 6.89 6.99
CA SER A 398 -56.95 6.81 5.67
C SER A 398 -55.94 7.10 4.57
N PHE A 399 -55.05 8.08 4.78
CA PHE A 399 -53.93 8.33 3.87
C PHE A 399 -52.99 7.12 3.77
N LEU A 400 -52.57 6.51 4.90
CA LEU A 400 -51.70 5.32 4.87
C LEU A 400 -52.33 4.17 4.09
N THR A 401 -53.63 3.95 4.26
CA THR A 401 -54.39 2.94 3.50
C THR A 401 -54.47 3.28 2.01
N ALA A 402 -54.69 4.55 1.67
CA ALA A 402 -54.72 5.02 0.28
C ALA A 402 -53.35 4.93 -0.41
N PHE A 403 -52.28 5.26 0.33
CA PHE A 403 -50.90 5.14 -0.12
C PHE A 403 -50.54 3.67 -0.36
N ALA A 404 -50.91 2.78 0.57
CA ALA A 404 -50.73 1.33 0.43
C ALA A 404 -51.27 0.83 -0.91
N ASN A 405 -52.44 1.31 -1.32
CA ASN A 405 -53.12 0.90 -2.56
C ASN A 405 -52.66 1.63 -3.83
N THR A 406 -51.60 2.45 -3.75
CA THR A 406 -51.06 3.19 -4.89
C THR A 406 -49.83 2.50 -5.47
N ALA A 407 -49.97 1.84 -6.62
CA ALA A 407 -48.91 1.01 -7.23
C ALA A 407 -47.78 1.78 -7.96
N LYS A 408 -47.73 3.12 -7.86
CA LYS A 408 -46.79 3.96 -8.65
C LYS A 408 -45.48 4.30 -7.92
N PHE A 409 -45.37 3.98 -6.64
CA PHE A 409 -44.20 4.30 -5.83
C PHE A 409 -43.22 3.12 -5.80
N SER A 410 -41.93 3.42 -5.95
CA SER A 410 -40.83 2.45 -5.90
C SER A 410 -40.36 2.21 -4.46
N LEU A 411 -39.53 1.18 -4.24
CA LEU A 411 -38.84 0.96 -2.95
C LEU A 411 -38.06 2.20 -2.47
N TRP A 412 -37.46 2.98 -3.39
CA TRP A 412 -36.78 4.24 -3.06
C TRP A 412 -37.74 5.30 -2.51
N ASP A 413 -38.94 5.38 -3.08
CA ASP A 413 -39.97 6.31 -2.58
C ASP A 413 -40.45 5.88 -1.19
N ILE A 414 -40.56 4.58 -0.94
CA ILE A 414 -40.96 4.02 0.36
C ILE A 414 -39.88 4.29 1.41
N ARG A 415 -38.60 4.18 1.05
CA ARG A 415 -37.48 4.59 1.91
C ARG A 415 -37.56 6.07 2.26
N ASN A 416 -37.66 6.94 1.25
CA ASN A 416 -37.81 8.40 1.45
C ASN A 416 -39.03 8.74 2.33
N PHE A 417 -40.15 8.03 2.15
CA PHE A 417 -41.35 8.16 2.98
C PHE A 417 -41.09 7.82 4.46
N LEU A 418 -40.37 6.72 4.73
CA LEU A 418 -40.06 6.31 6.10
C LEU A 418 -39.02 7.21 6.78
N GLU A 419 -38.04 7.69 6.02
CA GLU A 419 -37.02 8.65 6.49
C GLU A 419 -37.65 10.02 6.84
N THR A 420 -38.69 10.42 6.12
CA THR A 420 -39.42 11.70 6.36
C THR A 420 -40.62 11.58 7.30
N LEU A 421 -40.90 10.38 7.82
CA LEU A 421 -42.08 10.12 8.63
C LEU A 421 -42.09 10.96 9.92
N PRO A 422 -43.15 11.73 10.22
CA PRO A 422 -43.17 12.60 11.39
C PRO A 422 -43.04 11.82 12.71
N PRO A 423 -42.18 12.24 13.65
CA PRO A 423 -41.98 11.53 14.93
C PRO A 423 -43.27 11.31 15.73
N GLN A 424 -44.20 12.28 15.67
CA GLN A 424 -45.50 12.19 16.33
C GLN A 424 -46.42 11.08 15.78
N TRP A 425 -46.21 10.62 14.53
CA TRP A 425 -46.97 9.50 13.97
C TRP A 425 -46.48 8.17 14.55
N LYS A 426 -45.16 8.02 14.75
CA LYS A 426 -44.54 6.83 15.36
C LYS A 426 -45.01 6.60 16.81
N ALA A 427 -45.36 7.68 17.52
CA ALA A 427 -45.84 7.65 18.90
C ALA A 427 -47.32 7.22 19.07
N ARG A 428 -48.17 7.29 18.02
CA ARG A 428 -49.61 7.01 18.11
C ARG A 428 -49.93 5.54 17.77
N PRO A 429 -50.50 4.74 18.71
CA PRO A 429 -50.71 3.30 18.48
C PRO A 429 -51.58 2.94 17.27
N ALA A 430 -52.64 3.71 17.01
CA ALA A 430 -53.52 3.48 15.86
C ALA A 430 -52.81 3.72 14.52
N LEU A 431 -51.95 4.75 14.44
CA LEU A 431 -51.17 5.04 13.24
C LEU A 431 -50.05 4.05 13.04
N ARG A 432 -49.44 3.55 14.12
CA ARG A 432 -48.45 2.47 14.07
C ARG A 432 -49.03 1.21 13.44
N LYS A 433 -50.23 0.78 13.87
CA LYS A 433 -50.95 -0.37 13.27
C LYS A 433 -51.34 -0.13 11.81
N ALA A 434 -51.79 1.09 11.48
CA ALA A 434 -52.10 1.44 10.09
C ALA A 434 -50.84 1.45 9.20
N LEU A 435 -49.70 1.89 9.74
CA LEU A 435 -48.41 1.89 9.05
C LEU A 435 -47.89 0.46 8.86
N GLU A 436 -48.04 -0.40 9.86
CA GLU A 436 -47.73 -1.83 9.74
C GLU A 436 -48.55 -2.48 8.62
N ALA A 437 -49.86 -2.28 8.60
CA ALA A 437 -50.74 -2.80 7.55
C ALA A 437 -50.34 -2.27 6.16
N MET A 438 -49.99 -0.99 6.05
CA MET A 438 -49.48 -0.40 4.81
C MET A 438 -48.19 -1.08 4.35
N LEU A 439 -47.22 -1.27 5.25
CA LEU A 439 -45.94 -1.90 4.94
C LEU A 439 -46.12 -3.35 4.48
N ARG A 440 -47.01 -4.14 5.11
CA ARG A 440 -47.30 -5.51 4.65
C ARG A 440 -47.82 -5.54 3.21
N VAL A 441 -48.75 -4.65 2.86
CA VAL A 441 -49.28 -4.55 1.48
C VAL A 441 -48.22 -4.12 0.49
N VAL A 442 -47.41 -3.13 0.86
CA VAL A 442 -46.37 -2.58 -0.01
C VAL A 442 -45.22 -3.58 -0.22
N PHE A 443 -44.72 -4.21 0.85
CA PHE A 443 -43.67 -5.23 0.75
C PHE A 443 -44.14 -6.46 -0.03
N GLY A 444 -45.39 -6.88 0.14
CA GLY A 444 -45.99 -7.94 -0.69
C GLY A 444 -46.06 -7.57 -2.17
N ARG A 445 -46.40 -6.30 -2.50
CA ARG A 445 -46.39 -5.82 -3.90
C ARG A 445 -45.00 -5.81 -4.51
N HIS A 446 -44.00 -5.34 -3.78
CA HIS A 446 -42.62 -5.23 -4.27
C HIS A 446 -41.80 -6.51 -3.99
N CYS A 447 -42.45 -7.65 -3.74
CA CYS A 447 -41.80 -8.86 -3.30
C CYS A 447 -40.73 -9.39 -4.29
N MET A 448 -40.88 -9.12 -5.59
CA MET A 448 -39.92 -9.49 -6.63
C MET A 448 -38.72 -8.51 -6.72
N GLU A 449 -38.87 -7.27 -6.27
CA GLU A 449 -37.81 -6.26 -6.21
C GLU A 449 -36.99 -6.34 -4.91
N ILE A 450 -37.59 -6.87 -3.84
CA ILE A 450 -36.95 -7.00 -2.53
C ILE A 450 -35.86 -8.07 -2.60
N THR A 451 -34.62 -7.62 -2.52
CA THR A 451 -33.41 -8.44 -2.48
C THR A 451 -32.61 -8.07 -1.23
N ARG A 452 -31.83 -9.01 -0.71
CA ARG A 452 -30.76 -8.68 0.23
C ARG A 452 -29.50 -8.39 -0.59
N ASN A 453 -29.32 -7.13 -0.97
CA ASN A 453 -28.13 -6.67 -1.69
C ASN A 453 -27.45 -5.57 -0.86
N ARG A 454 -26.17 -5.76 -0.51
CA ARG A 454 -25.40 -4.83 0.34
C ARG A 454 -24.96 -3.55 -0.36
N TYR A 455 -24.92 -3.55 -1.69
CA TYR A 455 -24.49 -2.39 -2.48
C TYR A 455 -25.61 -1.39 -2.71
N ASN A 456 -26.83 -1.89 -2.87
CA ASN A 456 -28.02 -1.11 -3.18
C ASN A 456 -29.19 -1.60 -2.31
N ASP A 457 -29.04 -1.57 -0.97
CA ASP A 457 -30.16 -1.90 -0.10
C ASP A 457 -31.18 -0.76 -0.08
N VAL A 458 -32.05 -0.78 -1.07
CA VAL A 458 -33.21 0.10 -1.15
C VAL A 458 -34.27 -0.31 -0.13
N THR A 459 -34.23 -1.55 0.35
CA THR A 459 -35.28 -2.13 1.18
C THR A 459 -35.21 -1.54 2.59
N PRO A 460 -36.22 -0.77 3.02
CA PRO A 460 -36.15 -0.06 4.29
C PRO A 460 -36.55 -0.96 5.48
N LEU A 461 -36.04 -2.20 5.60
CA LEU A 461 -36.40 -3.14 6.66
C LEU A 461 -36.08 -2.60 8.05
N ASP A 462 -34.90 -2.01 8.23
CA ASP A 462 -34.51 -1.36 9.50
C ASP A 462 -35.39 -0.14 9.82
N LEU A 463 -35.66 0.70 8.81
CA LEU A 463 -36.52 1.87 8.97
C LEU A 463 -37.98 1.47 9.26
N ALA A 464 -38.45 0.36 8.68
CA ALA A 464 -39.76 -0.22 8.94
C ALA A 464 -39.87 -0.70 10.39
N TYR A 465 -38.88 -1.45 10.87
CA TYR A 465 -38.77 -1.86 12.29
C TYR A 465 -38.76 -0.63 13.21
N GLN A 466 -37.90 0.35 12.96
CA GLN A 466 -37.81 1.58 13.77
C GLN A 466 -39.10 2.41 13.78
N SER A 467 -39.89 2.34 12.69
CA SER A 467 -41.11 3.15 12.54
C SER A 467 -42.37 2.46 13.07
N THR A 468 -42.42 1.13 13.08
CA THR A 468 -43.62 0.36 13.45
C THR A 468 -43.44 -0.64 14.59
N GLY A 469 -42.20 -1.07 14.86
CA GLY A 469 -41.91 -2.19 15.75
C GLY A 469 -42.23 -3.57 15.15
N ILE A 470 -42.57 -3.67 13.86
CA ILE A 470 -42.71 -4.96 13.18
C ILE A 470 -41.34 -5.62 13.04
N GLU A 471 -41.22 -6.86 13.51
CA GLU A 471 -39.97 -7.59 13.42
C GLU A 471 -39.62 -7.90 11.97
N LYS A 472 -38.33 -7.86 11.63
CA LYS A 472 -37.86 -8.07 10.24
C LYS A 472 -38.34 -9.40 9.66
N HIS A 473 -38.34 -10.46 10.47
CA HIS A 473 -38.74 -11.79 10.03
C HIS A 473 -40.22 -11.84 9.61
N GLU A 474 -41.10 -11.07 10.24
CA GLU A 474 -42.53 -11.04 9.90
C GLU A 474 -42.77 -10.35 8.55
N LEU A 475 -41.98 -9.31 8.22
CA LEU A 475 -42.03 -8.69 6.89
C LEU A 475 -41.43 -9.61 5.83
N LEU A 476 -40.36 -10.34 6.17
CA LEU A 476 -39.77 -11.33 5.27
C LEU A 476 -40.76 -12.47 4.97
N ASP A 477 -41.55 -12.92 5.95
CA ASP A 477 -42.60 -13.93 5.72
C ASP A 477 -43.64 -13.43 4.72
N VAL A 478 -44.10 -12.18 4.86
CA VAL A 478 -45.02 -11.56 3.89
C VAL A 478 -44.42 -11.51 2.48
N VAL A 479 -43.12 -11.21 2.37
CA VAL A 479 -42.42 -11.18 1.09
C VAL A 479 -42.29 -12.58 0.50
N LEU A 480 -41.93 -13.58 1.30
CA LEU A 480 -41.78 -14.98 0.86
C LEU A 480 -43.12 -15.59 0.43
N ASP A 481 -44.19 -15.35 1.18
CA ASP A 481 -45.55 -15.76 0.83
C ASP A 481 -45.98 -15.11 -0.50
N ALA A 482 -45.73 -13.81 -0.67
CA ALA A 482 -46.06 -13.10 -1.90
C ALA A 482 -45.24 -13.57 -3.11
N ILE A 483 -43.96 -13.94 -2.91
CA ILE A 483 -43.15 -14.57 -3.97
C ILE A 483 -43.75 -15.93 -4.35
N ALA A 484 -44.15 -16.74 -3.38
CA ALA A 484 -44.74 -18.06 -3.62
C ALA A 484 -46.09 -17.98 -4.37
N GLU A 485 -46.86 -16.91 -4.16
CA GLU A 485 -48.12 -16.64 -4.84
C GLU A 485 -47.96 -15.91 -6.19
N SER A 486 -46.77 -15.39 -6.50
CA SER A 486 -46.52 -14.65 -7.74
C SER A 486 -46.54 -15.55 -8.96
N ALA A 487 -47.19 -15.09 -10.04
CA ALA A 487 -47.18 -15.74 -11.35
C ALA A 487 -46.00 -15.30 -12.24
N GLU A 488 -45.15 -14.39 -11.75
CA GLU A 488 -44.01 -13.86 -12.49
C GLU A 488 -42.86 -14.88 -12.56
N LEU A 489 -42.27 -15.06 -13.75
CA LEU A 489 -41.14 -15.96 -13.94
C LEU A 489 -39.87 -15.36 -13.30
N ALA A 490 -39.31 -16.04 -12.31
CA ALA A 490 -38.05 -15.64 -11.69
C ALA A 490 -36.86 -15.95 -12.62
N GLY A 491 -36.09 -14.92 -12.98
CA GLY A 491 -34.77 -15.09 -13.61
C GLY A 491 -33.71 -15.62 -12.63
N ALA A 492 -32.53 -15.98 -13.14
CA ALA A 492 -31.45 -16.57 -12.34
C ALA A 492 -31.01 -15.68 -11.15
N GLU A 493 -30.82 -14.38 -11.38
CA GLU A 493 -30.49 -13.41 -10.33
C GLU A 493 -31.51 -13.40 -9.19
N ARG A 494 -32.80 -13.51 -9.52
CA ARG A 494 -33.89 -13.55 -8.55
C ARG A 494 -33.88 -14.84 -7.73
N LEU A 495 -33.59 -15.97 -8.36
CA LEU A 495 -33.50 -17.27 -7.66
C LEU A 495 -32.37 -17.28 -6.63
N PHE A 496 -31.19 -16.73 -6.96
CA PHE A 496 -30.11 -16.58 -5.97
C PHE A 496 -30.47 -15.57 -4.88
N SER A 497 -31.13 -14.46 -5.24
CA SER A 497 -31.64 -13.52 -4.23
C SER A 497 -32.63 -14.16 -3.26
N LEU A 498 -33.48 -15.09 -3.73
CA LEU A 498 -34.39 -15.86 -2.88
C LEU A 498 -33.65 -16.75 -1.90
N VAL A 499 -32.53 -17.38 -2.30
CA VAL A 499 -31.68 -18.14 -1.38
C VAL A 499 -31.19 -17.26 -0.22
N GLY A 500 -30.78 -16.03 -0.51
CA GLY A 500 -30.42 -15.05 0.52
C GLY A 500 -31.56 -14.71 1.49
N LEU A 501 -32.79 -14.57 1.00
CA LEU A 501 -33.97 -14.36 1.86
C LEU A 501 -34.31 -15.59 2.72
N LEU A 502 -34.09 -16.79 2.18
CA LEU A 502 -34.34 -18.06 2.88
C LEU A 502 -33.24 -18.40 3.89
N ALA A 503 -32.03 -17.86 3.75
CA ALA A 503 -30.91 -18.16 4.65
C ALA A 503 -31.27 -17.91 6.13
N ASP A 504 -32.01 -16.82 6.44
CA ASP A 504 -32.46 -16.52 7.81
C ASP A 504 -33.40 -17.58 8.42
N LYS A 505 -34.02 -18.42 7.59
CA LYS A 505 -34.94 -19.49 8.02
C LYS A 505 -34.23 -20.82 8.27
N LEU A 506 -32.98 -20.95 7.82
CA LEU A 506 -32.19 -22.16 8.01
C LEU A 506 -31.58 -22.21 9.41
N THR A 507 -31.36 -23.40 9.93
CA THR A 507 -30.43 -23.62 11.05
C THR A 507 -28.97 -23.44 10.59
N ASP A 508 -28.04 -23.30 11.53
CA ASP A 508 -26.61 -23.13 11.22
C ASP A 508 -26.07 -24.30 10.38
N ASP A 509 -26.47 -25.54 10.72
CA ASP A 509 -26.07 -26.77 10.03
C ASP A 509 -26.71 -26.87 8.63
N GLU A 510 -27.98 -26.51 8.48
CA GLU A 510 -28.66 -26.47 7.18
C GLU A 510 -28.05 -25.40 6.26
N ALA A 511 -27.70 -24.24 6.82
CA ALA A 511 -27.00 -23.18 6.09
C ALA A 511 -25.60 -23.64 5.66
N LEU A 512 -24.86 -24.33 6.53
CA LEU A 512 -23.53 -24.87 6.20
C LEU A 512 -23.60 -25.94 5.11
N GLY A 513 -24.59 -26.83 5.18
CA GLY A 513 -24.85 -27.84 4.14
C GLY A 513 -25.23 -27.20 2.79
N THR A 514 -26.11 -26.21 2.83
CA THR A 514 -26.54 -25.46 1.63
C THR A 514 -25.40 -24.65 1.02
N LEU A 515 -24.57 -24.02 1.85
CA LEU A 515 -23.36 -23.34 1.42
C LEU A 515 -22.40 -24.31 0.75
N SER A 516 -22.15 -25.47 1.35
CA SER A 516 -21.24 -26.48 0.81
C SER A 516 -21.70 -26.92 -0.57
N TYR A 517 -23.00 -27.22 -0.73
CA TYR A 517 -23.59 -27.51 -2.04
C TYR A 517 -23.43 -26.34 -3.03
N GLY A 518 -23.69 -25.10 -2.59
CA GLY A 518 -23.53 -23.91 -3.43
C GLY A 518 -22.09 -23.68 -3.91
N LEU A 519 -21.10 -24.06 -3.10
CA LEU A 519 -19.68 -24.05 -3.45
C LEU A 519 -19.31 -25.18 -4.41
N GLU A 520 -19.86 -26.39 -4.25
CA GLU A 520 -19.66 -27.51 -5.20
C GLU A 520 -20.15 -27.16 -6.61
N LEU A 521 -21.17 -26.30 -6.74
CA LEU A 521 -21.61 -25.79 -8.04
C LEU A 521 -20.54 -24.96 -8.78
N PHE A 522 -19.42 -24.59 -8.13
CA PHE A 522 -18.27 -23.97 -8.81
C PHE A 522 -17.32 -25.00 -9.43
N ASP A 523 -17.46 -26.30 -9.16
CA ASP A 523 -16.56 -27.35 -9.68
C ASP A 523 -16.51 -27.39 -11.22
N ALA A 524 -17.56 -26.93 -11.90
CA ALA A 524 -17.59 -26.82 -13.36
C ALA A 524 -16.71 -25.69 -13.93
N VAL A 525 -16.31 -24.74 -13.08
CA VAL A 525 -15.53 -23.54 -13.45
C VAL A 525 -14.16 -23.52 -12.77
N LEU A 526 -14.03 -24.16 -11.60
CA LEU A 526 -12.79 -24.24 -10.86
C LEU A 526 -11.75 -25.11 -11.58
N GLU A 527 -10.57 -24.54 -11.79
CA GLU A 527 -9.38 -25.25 -12.28
C GLU A 527 -8.55 -25.82 -11.12
N GLU A 528 -7.78 -26.88 -11.37
CA GLU A 528 -6.92 -27.49 -10.34
C GLU A 528 -5.91 -26.51 -9.72
N SER A 529 -5.52 -25.46 -10.46
CA SER A 529 -4.58 -24.43 -10.02
C SER A 529 -5.23 -23.24 -9.29
N ASP A 530 -6.56 -23.21 -9.16
CA ASP A 530 -7.26 -22.13 -8.45
C ASP A 530 -7.05 -22.23 -6.93
N GLY A 531 -6.71 -21.10 -6.31
CA GLY A 531 -6.25 -21.05 -4.92
C GLY A 531 -5.02 -21.93 -4.73
N ASP A 532 -5.14 -22.95 -3.87
CA ASP A 532 -4.11 -23.97 -3.61
C ASP A 532 -4.55 -25.37 -4.10
N GLY A 533 -5.53 -25.41 -5.02
CA GLY A 533 -6.17 -26.63 -5.53
C GLY A 533 -7.25 -27.20 -4.60
N PRO A 534 -7.62 -28.48 -4.74
CA PRO A 534 -8.59 -29.11 -3.83
C PRO A 534 -8.11 -29.12 -2.37
N TRP A 535 -9.06 -29.09 -1.42
CA TRP A 535 -8.72 -29.14 0.01
C TRP A 535 -7.79 -30.32 0.33
N SER A 536 -6.79 -30.07 1.18
CA SER A 536 -5.92 -31.11 1.73
C SER A 536 -5.66 -30.87 3.22
N GLN A 537 -5.33 -31.93 3.97
CA GLN A 537 -5.06 -31.82 5.40
C GLN A 537 -3.89 -30.88 5.72
N LYS A 538 -2.97 -30.66 4.76
CA LYS A 538 -1.86 -29.71 4.92
C LYS A 538 -2.36 -28.27 5.07
N LEU A 539 -3.51 -27.93 4.50
CA LEU A 539 -4.15 -26.61 4.58
C LEU A 539 -4.92 -26.38 5.88
N SER A 540 -4.89 -27.34 6.81
CA SER A 540 -5.56 -27.19 8.10
C SER A 540 -4.95 -26.03 8.88
N PRO A 541 -5.77 -25.08 9.36
CA PRO A 541 -5.27 -24.00 10.20
C PRO A 541 -4.88 -24.52 11.59
N PRO A 542 -4.10 -23.75 12.35
CA PRO A 542 -3.89 -24.05 13.77
C PRO A 542 -5.20 -23.92 14.57
N THR A 543 -5.21 -24.49 15.77
CA THR A 543 -6.42 -24.60 16.60
C THR A 543 -6.87 -23.27 17.20
N THR A 544 -5.96 -22.34 17.45
CA THR A 544 -6.25 -21.04 18.06
C THR A 544 -6.00 -19.89 17.09
N ALA A 545 -6.70 -18.78 17.27
CA ALA A 545 -6.54 -17.61 16.43
C ALA A 545 -5.21 -16.90 16.71
N GLU A 546 -4.69 -16.98 17.93
CA GLU A 546 -3.41 -16.43 18.35
C GLU A 546 -2.22 -17.12 17.63
N ASP A 547 -2.28 -18.44 17.48
CA ASP A 547 -1.29 -19.22 16.72
C ASP A 547 -1.42 -18.92 15.21
N ALA A 548 -2.66 -18.83 14.71
CA ALA A 548 -2.91 -18.38 13.34
C ALA A 548 -2.34 -16.98 13.07
N LEU A 549 -2.46 -16.06 14.02
CA LEU A 549 -1.94 -14.70 13.93
C LEU A 549 -0.41 -14.68 13.96
N ALA A 550 0.21 -15.48 14.84
CA ALA A 550 1.65 -15.63 14.88
C ALA A 550 2.22 -16.14 13.54
N GLY A 551 1.56 -17.14 12.94
CA GLY A 551 1.97 -17.63 11.62
C GLY A 551 1.74 -16.64 10.47
N TYR A 552 0.70 -15.79 10.53
CA TYR A 552 0.52 -14.68 9.57
C TYR A 552 1.69 -13.68 9.63
N ILE A 553 2.15 -13.36 10.85
CA ILE A 553 3.31 -12.49 11.09
C ILE A 553 4.60 -13.17 10.60
N TRP A 554 4.79 -14.45 10.92
CA TRP A 554 5.93 -15.25 10.43
C TRP A 554 6.03 -15.23 8.91
N ALA A 555 4.91 -15.44 8.21
CA ALA A 555 4.87 -15.35 6.76
C ALA A 555 5.10 -13.92 6.24
N GLY A 556 4.75 -12.89 7.01
CA GLY A 556 5.06 -11.49 6.68
C GLY A 556 6.57 -11.20 6.71
N LEU A 557 7.29 -11.78 7.66
CA LEU A 557 8.76 -11.73 7.74
C LEU A 557 9.43 -12.47 6.56
N ALA A 558 8.72 -13.42 5.96
CA ALA A 558 9.12 -14.16 4.77
C ALA A 558 8.72 -13.50 3.45
N SER A 559 8.02 -12.36 3.48
CA SER A 559 7.48 -11.75 2.26
C SER A 559 8.60 -11.39 1.27
N PRO A 560 8.40 -11.59 -0.05
CA PRO A 560 9.31 -11.03 -1.06
C PRO A 560 9.28 -9.49 -1.06
N VAL A 561 8.22 -8.87 -0.55
CA VAL A 561 8.06 -7.40 -0.51
C VAL A 561 8.75 -6.84 0.73
N THR A 562 9.76 -5.98 0.52
CA THR A 562 10.58 -5.42 1.61
C THR A 562 9.76 -4.62 2.62
N ALA A 563 8.78 -3.84 2.14
CA ALA A 563 7.87 -3.08 3.00
C ALA A 563 7.11 -3.99 3.99
N THR A 564 6.57 -5.11 3.52
CA THR A 564 5.85 -6.08 4.37
C THR A 564 6.74 -6.72 5.44
N ARG A 565 8.03 -6.98 5.12
CA ARG A 565 8.98 -7.51 6.10
C ARG A 565 9.26 -6.51 7.22
N TRP A 566 9.40 -5.23 6.89
CA TRP A 566 9.51 -4.15 7.87
C TRP A 566 8.25 -4.03 8.74
N GLU A 567 7.07 -4.01 8.15
CA GLU A 567 5.79 -3.97 8.86
C GLU A 567 5.62 -5.15 9.85
N ALA A 568 6.00 -6.35 9.42
CA ALA A 568 6.02 -7.53 10.29
C ALA A 568 7.07 -7.40 11.40
N ALA A 569 8.25 -6.87 11.12
CA ALA A 569 9.30 -6.64 12.13
C ALA A 569 8.85 -5.63 13.20
N HIS A 570 8.21 -4.52 12.81
CA HIS A 570 7.58 -3.55 13.72
C HIS A 570 6.52 -4.22 14.61
N THR A 571 5.70 -5.10 14.02
CA THR A 571 4.71 -5.89 14.75
C THR A 571 5.35 -6.78 15.82
N VAL A 572 6.48 -7.43 15.53
CA VAL A 572 7.22 -8.25 16.50
C VAL A 572 7.75 -7.42 17.67
N VAL A 573 8.30 -6.23 17.40
CA VAL A 573 8.75 -5.30 18.45
C VAL A 573 7.56 -4.87 19.32
N ALA A 574 6.42 -4.55 18.70
CA ALA A 574 5.19 -4.19 19.40
C ALA A 574 4.63 -5.33 20.28
N LEU A 575 4.67 -6.58 19.80
CA LEU A 575 4.30 -7.76 20.59
C LEU A 575 5.17 -7.90 21.85
N CYS A 576 6.48 -7.65 21.71
CA CYS A 576 7.40 -7.66 22.85
C CYS A 576 7.10 -6.51 23.82
N ALA A 577 6.82 -5.31 23.31
CA ALA A 577 6.50 -4.12 24.11
C ALA A 577 5.24 -4.30 24.97
N LEU A 578 4.20 -4.92 24.40
CA LEU A 578 2.94 -5.23 25.10
C LEU A 578 2.97 -6.58 25.82
N ASN A 579 4.12 -7.27 25.87
CA ASN A 579 4.32 -8.55 26.57
C ASN A 579 3.29 -9.62 26.15
N ARG A 580 3.04 -9.75 24.85
CA ARG A 580 2.07 -10.71 24.27
C ARG A 580 2.66 -12.12 24.15
N LYS A 581 2.99 -12.72 25.29
CA LYS A 581 3.73 -13.98 25.41
C LYS A 581 3.19 -15.12 24.55
N GLN A 582 1.88 -15.34 24.52
CA GLN A 582 1.27 -16.44 23.76
C GLN A 582 1.57 -16.36 22.26
N ILE A 583 1.46 -15.16 21.68
CA ILE A 583 1.74 -14.94 20.25
C ILE A 583 3.24 -14.99 20.00
N THR A 584 4.06 -14.40 20.89
CA THR A 584 5.52 -14.48 20.75
C THR A 584 6.02 -15.92 20.83
N GLU A 585 5.49 -16.73 21.74
CA GLU A 585 5.80 -18.16 21.87
C GLU A 585 5.40 -18.96 20.62
N ALA A 586 4.21 -18.72 20.08
CA ALA A 586 3.76 -19.32 18.83
C ALA A 586 4.64 -18.88 17.64
N LEU A 587 5.04 -17.60 17.56
CA LEU A 587 5.91 -17.07 16.51
C LEU A 587 7.28 -17.77 16.50
N PHE A 588 7.92 -17.91 17.67
CA PHE A 588 9.18 -18.66 17.75
C PHE A 588 9.00 -20.16 17.49
N THR A 589 7.82 -20.73 17.80
CA THR A 589 7.49 -22.11 17.43
C THR A 589 7.42 -22.28 15.92
N HIS A 590 6.78 -21.36 15.20
CA HIS A 590 6.80 -21.33 13.73
C HIS A 590 8.22 -21.20 13.17
N ALA A 591 9.05 -20.35 13.77
CA ALA A 591 10.45 -20.19 13.36
C ALA A 591 11.27 -21.47 13.58
N ILE A 592 11.12 -22.13 14.74
CA ILE A 592 11.84 -23.38 15.05
C ILE A 592 11.43 -24.50 14.08
N ASN A 593 10.15 -24.59 13.76
CA ASN A 593 9.60 -25.63 12.88
C ASN A 593 9.74 -25.28 11.38
N ASP A 594 10.24 -24.09 11.05
CA ASP A 594 10.26 -23.53 9.70
C ASP A 594 8.91 -23.68 8.97
N THR A 595 7.83 -23.26 9.64
CA THR A 595 6.46 -23.48 9.14
C THR A 595 6.22 -22.69 7.86
N LYS A 596 5.80 -23.38 6.78
CA LYS A 596 5.48 -22.78 5.47
C LYS A 596 3.98 -22.82 5.17
N ILE A 597 3.41 -24.02 5.21
CA ILE A 597 1.98 -24.30 4.99
C ILE A 597 1.29 -24.26 6.37
N PRO A 598 0.07 -23.69 6.52
CA PRO A 598 -0.88 -23.22 5.49
C PRO A 598 -0.80 -21.73 5.12
N TYR A 599 0.33 -21.06 5.37
CA TYR A 599 0.44 -19.60 5.21
C TYR A 599 0.97 -19.15 3.86
N ALA A 600 1.79 -19.98 3.20
CA ALA A 600 2.32 -19.75 1.87
C ALA A 600 1.44 -20.42 0.81
N ASP A 601 1.36 -19.81 -0.38
CA ASP A 601 0.78 -20.47 -1.55
C ASP A 601 1.63 -21.70 -1.93
N ALA A 602 0.98 -22.84 -2.17
CA ALA A 602 1.69 -24.10 -2.44
C ALA A 602 2.57 -24.08 -3.72
N ARG A 603 2.33 -23.13 -4.63
CA ARG A 603 3.06 -22.99 -5.90
C ARG A 603 4.31 -22.13 -5.76
N PHE A 604 4.41 -21.35 -4.68
CA PHE A 604 5.48 -20.38 -4.50
C PHE A 604 6.49 -20.84 -3.45
N GLU A 605 7.77 -20.54 -3.67
CA GLU A 605 8.80 -20.79 -2.66
C GLU A 605 8.58 -19.87 -1.45
N PHE A 606 8.66 -20.44 -0.26
CA PHE A 606 8.59 -19.70 1.00
C PHE A 606 10.00 -19.26 1.42
N TYR A 607 10.22 -17.97 1.58
CA TYR A 607 11.55 -17.40 1.85
C TYR A 607 11.93 -17.53 3.34
N SER A 608 12.16 -18.75 3.79
CA SER A 608 12.51 -19.09 5.18
C SER A 608 13.69 -18.28 5.74
N LEU A 609 14.76 -18.13 4.95
CA LEU A 609 15.92 -17.35 5.38
C LEU A 609 15.60 -15.86 5.60
N HIS A 610 14.67 -15.26 4.84
CA HIS A 610 14.17 -13.94 5.17
C HIS A 610 13.42 -13.98 6.50
N ALA A 611 12.48 -14.90 6.67
CA ALA A 611 11.70 -15.01 7.89
C ALA A 611 12.59 -15.07 9.15
N HIS A 612 13.66 -15.87 9.09
CA HIS A 612 14.65 -15.96 10.16
C HIS A 612 15.47 -14.68 10.36
N GLN A 613 16.02 -14.11 9.28
CA GLN A 613 16.83 -12.89 9.35
C GLN A 613 16.01 -11.73 9.93
N TRP A 614 14.79 -11.53 9.43
CA TRP A 614 13.91 -10.44 9.83
C TRP A 614 13.32 -10.63 11.24
N LEU A 615 13.04 -11.87 11.65
CA LEU A 615 12.72 -12.16 13.06
C LEU A 615 13.87 -11.77 14.00
N LEU A 616 15.11 -12.01 13.59
CA LEU A 616 16.30 -11.68 14.39
C LEU A 616 16.60 -10.18 14.41
N ILE A 617 16.38 -9.46 13.30
CA ILE A 617 16.44 -7.99 13.26
C ILE A 617 15.42 -7.39 14.24
N ALA A 618 14.19 -7.90 14.24
CA ALA A 618 13.15 -7.47 15.17
C ALA A 618 13.50 -7.82 16.63
N ALA A 619 14.00 -9.04 16.87
CA ALA A 619 14.41 -9.48 18.21
C ALA A 619 15.56 -8.65 18.76
N SER A 620 16.57 -8.31 17.95
CA SER A 620 17.68 -7.46 18.40
C SER A 620 17.20 -6.06 18.77
N ARG A 621 16.27 -5.49 18.00
CA ARG A 621 15.68 -4.18 18.31
C ARG A 621 14.83 -4.23 19.59
N ALA A 622 14.01 -5.28 19.73
CA ALA A 622 13.17 -5.49 20.91
C ALA A 622 13.99 -5.74 22.18
N ALA A 623 15.16 -6.40 22.07
CA ALA A 623 16.03 -6.68 23.21
C ALA A 623 16.60 -5.41 23.86
N LEU A 624 16.69 -4.29 23.14
CA LEU A 624 17.17 -3.02 23.70
C LEU A 624 16.19 -2.40 24.71
N GLU A 625 14.87 -2.58 24.52
CA GLU A 625 13.84 -1.91 25.33
C GLU A 625 12.89 -2.88 26.07
N TYR A 626 12.58 -4.02 25.45
CA TYR A 626 11.60 -5.01 25.92
C TYR A 626 12.16 -6.43 25.99
N PRO A 627 13.35 -6.65 26.58
CA PRO A 627 14.05 -7.94 26.51
C PRO A 627 13.39 -9.11 27.22
N ALA A 628 12.57 -8.86 28.26
CA ALA A 628 12.02 -9.91 29.11
C ALA A 628 11.19 -10.96 28.34
N THR A 629 10.50 -10.52 27.28
CA THR A 629 9.66 -11.39 26.42
C THR A 629 10.51 -12.35 25.58
N LEU A 630 11.80 -12.05 25.35
CA LEU A 630 12.71 -12.86 24.53
C LEU A 630 13.43 -13.95 25.32
N VAL A 631 13.51 -13.83 26.65
CA VAL A 631 14.20 -14.79 27.53
C VAL A 631 13.71 -16.24 27.39
N PRO A 632 12.41 -16.54 27.19
CA PRO A 632 11.97 -17.93 26.95
C PRO A 632 12.55 -18.57 25.68
N HIS A 633 13.06 -17.77 24.73
CA HIS A 633 13.49 -18.21 23.40
C HIS A 633 15.02 -18.32 23.24
N LEU A 634 15.76 -18.34 24.35
CA LEU A 634 17.23 -18.41 24.36
C LEU A 634 17.81 -19.54 23.50
N GLY A 635 17.18 -20.72 23.51
CA GLY A 635 17.63 -21.85 22.71
C GLY A 635 17.68 -21.53 21.21
N TYR A 636 16.69 -20.79 20.71
CA TYR A 636 16.66 -20.36 19.30
C TYR A 636 17.83 -19.39 19.00
N PHE A 637 18.05 -18.38 19.84
CA PHE A 637 19.13 -17.42 19.63
C PHE A 637 20.52 -18.06 19.72
N LEU A 638 20.73 -18.98 20.67
CA LEU A 638 22.01 -19.69 20.81
C LEU A 638 22.32 -20.54 19.57
N VAL A 639 21.32 -21.25 19.03
CA VAL A 639 21.48 -22.03 17.78
C VAL A 639 21.78 -21.11 16.60
N LYS A 640 21.11 -19.96 16.48
CA LYS A 640 21.33 -19.03 15.36
C LYS A 640 22.63 -18.23 15.48
N ALA A 641 23.15 -18.03 16.69
CA ALA A 641 24.43 -17.37 16.94
C ALA A 641 25.65 -18.32 16.87
N ASP A 642 25.43 -19.62 16.66
CA ASP A 642 26.50 -20.62 16.65
C ASP A 642 27.49 -20.39 15.49
N PRO A 643 28.80 -20.64 15.66
CA PRO A 643 29.77 -20.55 14.57
C PRO A 643 29.44 -21.39 13.33
N ASP A 644 28.78 -22.54 13.49
CA ASP A 644 28.37 -23.42 12.40
C ASP A 644 27.24 -22.79 11.54
N GLN A 645 26.57 -21.74 12.04
CA GLN A 645 25.71 -20.92 11.23
C GLN A 645 26.54 -19.99 10.33
N HIS A 646 26.68 -20.37 9.06
CA HIS A 646 27.45 -19.59 8.08
C HIS A 646 26.81 -18.27 7.67
N HIS A 647 25.50 -18.09 7.84
CA HIS A 647 24.83 -16.86 7.42
C HIS A 647 25.19 -15.69 8.36
N VAL A 648 26.06 -14.78 7.88
CA VAL A 648 26.65 -13.70 8.70
C VAL A 648 25.62 -12.82 9.42
N LEU A 649 24.55 -12.37 8.74
CA LEU A 649 23.54 -11.49 9.37
C LEU A 649 22.66 -12.21 10.40
N ILE A 650 22.18 -13.43 10.11
CA ILE A 650 21.44 -14.27 11.08
C ILE A 650 22.29 -14.46 12.34
N ARG A 651 23.57 -14.80 12.18
CA ARG A 651 24.50 -14.98 13.29
C ARG A 651 24.72 -13.67 14.07
N LEU A 652 24.91 -12.57 13.37
CA LEU A 652 25.11 -11.24 13.94
C LEU A 652 23.92 -10.76 14.78
N PHE A 653 22.71 -10.78 14.23
CA PHE A 653 21.52 -10.29 14.95
C PHE A 653 21.13 -11.21 16.11
N ALA A 654 21.36 -12.53 15.99
CA ALA A 654 21.24 -13.44 17.12
C ALA A 654 22.25 -13.11 18.24
N ALA A 655 23.51 -12.84 17.88
CA ALA A 655 24.54 -12.46 18.84
C ALA A 655 24.24 -11.11 19.53
N ARG A 656 23.80 -10.11 18.77
CA ARG A 656 23.35 -8.81 19.32
C ARG A 656 22.20 -8.96 20.29
N THR A 657 21.21 -9.80 19.96
CA THR A 657 20.10 -10.11 20.86
C THR A 657 20.60 -10.68 22.19
N LEU A 658 21.47 -11.70 22.13
CA LEU A 658 22.05 -12.31 23.33
C LEU A 658 22.91 -11.34 24.15
N MET A 659 23.70 -10.50 23.48
CA MET A 659 24.51 -9.47 24.13
C MET A 659 23.65 -8.45 24.88
N ALA A 660 22.58 -7.95 24.25
CA ALA A 660 21.64 -7.05 24.90
C ALA A 660 20.98 -7.70 26.15
N LEU A 661 20.62 -8.99 26.08
CA LEU A 661 20.09 -9.72 27.23
C LEU A 661 21.11 -9.89 28.37
N ILE A 662 22.40 -10.06 28.05
CA ILE A 662 23.50 -10.14 29.02
C ILE A 662 23.72 -8.77 29.67
N GLU A 663 23.79 -7.70 28.88
CA GLU A 663 24.05 -6.33 29.34
C GLU A 663 22.96 -5.83 30.28
N GLN A 664 21.70 -6.23 30.04
CA GLN A 664 20.59 -5.95 30.95
C GLN A 664 20.51 -6.89 32.17
N GLY A 665 21.45 -7.82 32.32
CA GLY A 665 21.54 -8.72 33.47
C GLY A 665 20.43 -9.78 33.54
N LEU A 666 19.73 -10.04 32.44
CA LEU A 666 18.61 -10.99 32.40
C LEU A 666 19.06 -12.43 32.20
N ILE A 667 20.24 -12.62 31.62
CA ILE A 667 20.85 -13.94 31.41
C ILE A 667 22.33 -13.91 31.78
N ASN A 668 22.87 -15.09 32.09
CA ASN A 668 24.30 -15.26 32.30
C ASN A 668 24.81 -16.45 31.50
N LEU A 669 25.73 -16.19 30.57
CA LEU A 669 26.40 -17.19 29.75
C LEU A 669 27.87 -17.38 30.19
N PRO A 670 28.50 -18.52 29.86
CA PRO A 670 29.93 -18.74 30.14
C PRO A 670 30.81 -17.63 29.52
N PRO A 671 31.92 -17.21 30.17
CA PRO A 671 32.79 -16.15 29.66
C PRO A 671 33.28 -16.38 28.22
N GLU A 672 33.62 -17.63 27.88
CA GLU A 672 34.04 -18.00 26.53
C GLU A 672 32.93 -17.79 25.49
N THR A 673 31.67 -18.06 25.84
CA THR A 673 30.53 -17.78 24.96
C THR A 673 30.30 -16.28 24.85
N LYS A 674 30.41 -15.52 25.94
CA LYS A 674 30.29 -14.04 25.89
C LYS A 674 31.35 -13.42 24.98
N GLN A 675 32.60 -13.86 25.09
CA GLN A 675 33.68 -13.38 24.22
C GLN A 675 33.39 -13.69 22.75
N ARG A 676 32.99 -14.93 22.43
CA ARG A 676 32.61 -15.31 21.06
C ARG A 676 31.48 -14.46 20.49
N LEU A 677 30.45 -14.17 21.29
CA LEU A 677 29.35 -13.29 20.87
C LEU A 677 29.85 -11.85 20.61
N ALA A 678 30.74 -11.35 21.46
CA ALA A 678 31.36 -10.04 21.28
C ALA A 678 32.22 -9.99 19.99
N ASP A 679 32.98 -11.05 19.70
CA ASP A 679 33.81 -11.16 18.49
C ASP A 679 32.95 -11.17 17.22
N VAL A 680 31.80 -11.87 17.25
CA VAL A 680 30.79 -11.85 16.17
C VAL A 680 30.25 -10.44 15.97
N CYS A 681 29.85 -9.75 17.04
CA CYS A 681 29.34 -8.38 16.96
C CYS A 681 30.38 -7.38 16.44
N ALA A 682 31.65 -7.56 16.82
CA ALA A 682 32.76 -6.71 16.43
C ALA A 682 33.38 -7.08 15.07
N CYS A 683 32.91 -8.16 14.42
CA CYS A 683 33.50 -8.72 13.20
C CYS A 683 35.03 -8.93 13.30
N SER A 684 35.53 -9.22 14.51
CA SER A 684 36.95 -9.27 14.81
C SER A 684 37.50 -10.67 14.58
N TYR A 685 38.10 -10.89 13.41
CA TYR A 685 38.79 -12.14 13.04
C TYR A 685 40.26 -11.85 12.68
N GLU A 686 41.09 -12.90 12.55
CA GLU A 686 42.52 -12.77 12.26
C GLU A 686 42.78 -11.89 11.01
N ARG A 687 43.61 -10.86 11.20
CA ARG A 687 44.01 -9.90 10.16
C ARG A 687 45.44 -10.18 9.72
N VAL A 688 45.70 -10.03 8.43
CA VAL A 688 47.05 -10.02 7.87
C VAL A 688 47.27 -8.65 7.25
N GLU A 689 48.21 -7.86 7.78
CA GLU A 689 48.72 -6.65 7.12
C GLU A 689 49.63 -7.07 5.95
N GLU A 690 49.06 -7.62 4.90
CA GLU A 690 49.77 -7.74 3.62
C GLU A 690 49.32 -6.59 2.72
N SER A 691 50.29 -5.78 2.29
CA SER A 691 50.11 -4.89 1.14
C SER A 691 49.82 -5.79 -0.05
N ALA A 692 48.54 -5.87 -0.45
CA ALA A 692 48.16 -6.64 -1.62
C ALA A 692 49.04 -6.22 -2.81
N PRO A 693 49.70 -7.15 -3.51
CA PRO A 693 50.42 -6.79 -4.72
C PRO A 693 49.43 -6.17 -5.69
N SER A 694 49.76 -5.00 -6.22
CA SER A 694 49.03 -4.34 -7.30
C SER A 694 48.92 -5.33 -8.47
N THR A 695 47.82 -6.07 -8.57
CA THR A 695 47.59 -6.93 -9.73
C THR A 695 47.06 -6.08 -10.87
N PRO A 696 47.78 -5.98 -12.01
CA PRO A 696 47.26 -5.30 -13.19
C PRO A 696 46.07 -6.09 -13.74
N ASP A 697 45.05 -5.38 -14.23
CA ASP A 697 43.85 -5.86 -14.94
C ASP A 697 44.12 -6.58 -16.28
N THR A 698 45.28 -7.22 -16.47
CA THR A 698 45.68 -7.76 -17.78
C THR A 698 46.31 -9.13 -17.68
N VAL A 699 45.48 -10.15 -17.45
CA VAL A 699 45.72 -11.49 -18.02
C VAL A 699 44.37 -12.04 -18.50
N SER A 700 44.29 -12.31 -19.80
CA SER A 700 43.18 -12.97 -20.47
C SER A 700 42.89 -14.33 -19.81
N GLU A 701 41.72 -14.48 -19.18
CA GLU A 701 41.14 -15.79 -18.88
C GLU A 701 40.35 -16.28 -20.11
N ASP A 702 40.29 -17.60 -20.30
CA ASP A 702 39.45 -18.26 -21.31
C ASP A 702 37.97 -17.89 -21.06
N GLU A 703 37.47 -16.91 -21.82
CA GLU A 703 36.13 -16.31 -21.72
C GLU A 703 35.00 -17.37 -21.72
N GLU A 704 35.21 -18.51 -22.39
CA GLU A 704 34.23 -19.60 -22.49
C GLU A 704 33.84 -20.20 -21.12
N SER A 705 34.73 -20.20 -20.11
CA SER A 705 34.40 -20.79 -18.79
C SER A 705 33.76 -19.83 -17.80
N PHE A 706 33.75 -18.52 -18.10
CA PHE A 706 33.17 -17.48 -17.23
C PHE A 706 31.75 -17.12 -17.67
N GLU A 707 31.44 -17.15 -18.97
CA GLU A 707 30.09 -16.91 -19.48
C GLU A 707 29.08 -17.96 -18.98
N GLU A 708 29.41 -19.27 -19.00
CA GLU A 708 28.55 -20.33 -18.43
C GLU A 708 28.28 -20.17 -16.92
N LYS A 709 29.10 -19.39 -16.20
CA LYS A 709 28.96 -19.17 -14.74
C LYS A 709 28.08 -17.97 -14.39
N ARG A 710 27.83 -17.05 -15.32
CA ARG A 710 26.92 -15.90 -15.12
C ARG A 710 25.45 -16.29 -15.01
N ASP A 711 25.06 -17.43 -15.58
CA ASP A 711 23.68 -17.90 -15.61
C ASP A 711 23.09 -18.26 -14.22
N PHE A 712 23.93 -18.31 -13.17
CA PHE A 712 23.49 -18.60 -11.80
C PHE A 712 23.12 -17.36 -10.98
N PHE A 713 23.48 -16.15 -11.41
CA PHE A 713 23.22 -14.92 -10.65
C PHE A 713 22.44 -13.93 -11.53
N GLY A 714 21.50 -13.19 -10.92
CA GLY A 714 20.64 -12.27 -11.68
C GLY A 714 21.35 -10.97 -12.07
N GLY A 715 21.36 -10.61 -13.35
CA GLY A 715 21.83 -9.29 -13.81
C GLY A 715 23.33 -9.07 -13.59
N ASP A 716 23.67 -7.99 -12.90
CA ASP A 716 25.04 -7.53 -12.58
C ASP A 716 25.46 -7.87 -11.13
N PHE A 717 24.82 -8.88 -10.53
CA PHE A 717 25.04 -9.29 -9.14
C PHE A 717 26.48 -9.73 -8.87
N ASP A 718 27.11 -10.41 -9.82
CA ASP A 718 28.52 -10.79 -9.78
C ASP A 718 29.45 -9.58 -9.60
N GLN A 719 29.20 -8.50 -10.35
CA GLN A 719 30.04 -7.30 -10.38
C GLN A 719 29.81 -6.41 -9.15
N TYR A 720 28.55 -6.15 -8.81
CA TYR A 720 28.22 -5.11 -7.83
C TYR A 720 27.93 -5.63 -6.42
N TRP A 721 27.68 -6.93 -6.25
CA TRP A 721 27.43 -7.54 -4.94
C TRP A 721 28.56 -8.48 -4.51
N LEU A 722 28.99 -9.40 -5.38
CA LEU A 722 30.02 -10.39 -5.04
C LEU A 722 31.44 -9.86 -5.13
N ALA A 723 31.78 -9.03 -6.13
CA ALA A 723 33.14 -8.49 -6.24
C ALA A 723 33.56 -7.65 -5.02
N PRO A 724 32.71 -6.76 -4.44
CA PRO A 724 33.01 -6.10 -3.16
C PRO A 724 33.30 -7.06 -2.00
N LEU A 725 32.52 -8.14 -1.89
CA LEU A 725 32.79 -9.19 -0.90
C LEU A 725 34.16 -9.85 -1.13
N GLY A 726 34.50 -10.16 -2.39
CA GLY A 726 35.79 -10.75 -2.76
C GLY A 726 36.98 -9.87 -2.38
N ARG A 727 36.87 -8.55 -2.57
CA ARG A 727 37.93 -7.58 -2.23
C ARG A 727 38.30 -7.58 -0.75
N CYS A 728 37.32 -7.78 0.14
CA CYS A 728 37.53 -7.90 1.59
C CYS A 728 38.48 -9.05 1.99
N PHE A 729 38.69 -10.03 1.10
CA PHE A 729 39.53 -11.21 1.30
C PHE A 729 40.64 -11.34 0.24
N GLY A 730 40.91 -10.29 -0.54
CA GLY A 730 41.91 -10.32 -1.62
C GLY A 730 41.59 -11.29 -2.76
N MET A 731 40.32 -11.65 -2.94
CA MET A 731 39.86 -12.60 -3.96
C MET A 731 39.44 -11.88 -5.24
N LYS A 732 39.71 -12.49 -6.39
CA LYS A 732 39.15 -12.06 -7.68
C LYS A 732 37.65 -12.33 -7.74
N GLN A 733 36.92 -11.54 -8.54
CA GLN A 733 35.48 -11.71 -8.78
C GLN A 733 35.12 -13.16 -9.16
N SER A 734 35.88 -13.79 -10.06
CA SER A 734 35.63 -15.17 -10.50
C SER A 734 35.74 -16.20 -9.37
N GLN A 735 36.65 -15.99 -8.42
CA GLN A 735 36.86 -16.88 -7.27
C GLN A 735 35.69 -16.78 -6.28
N VAL A 736 35.29 -15.57 -5.89
CA VAL A 736 34.16 -15.36 -4.98
C VAL A 736 32.83 -15.80 -5.60
N CYS A 737 32.65 -15.62 -6.91
CA CYS A 737 31.50 -16.16 -7.64
C CYS A 737 31.45 -17.69 -7.57
N ASN A 738 32.59 -18.37 -7.73
CA ASN A 738 32.64 -19.83 -7.65
C ASN A 738 32.38 -20.36 -6.22
N GLU A 739 32.91 -19.69 -5.19
CA GLU A 739 32.60 -20.05 -3.79
C GLU A 739 31.12 -19.82 -3.48
N THR A 740 30.55 -18.71 -3.94
CA THR A 740 29.13 -18.41 -3.76
C THR A 740 28.24 -19.44 -4.47
N ARG A 741 28.61 -19.85 -5.69
CA ARG A 741 27.91 -20.92 -6.42
C ARG A 741 27.99 -22.26 -5.68
N LYS A 742 29.14 -22.62 -5.09
CA LYS A 742 29.25 -23.82 -4.26
C LYS A 742 28.31 -23.75 -3.06
N THR A 743 28.23 -22.61 -2.39
CA THR A 743 27.29 -22.37 -1.28
C THR A 743 25.83 -22.53 -1.74
N LEU A 744 25.48 -21.93 -2.88
CA LEU A 744 24.15 -22.03 -3.48
C LEU A 744 23.75 -23.49 -3.78
N VAL A 745 24.66 -24.29 -4.33
CA VAL A 745 24.41 -25.70 -4.66
C VAL A 745 24.39 -26.58 -3.40
N ASN A 746 25.41 -26.45 -2.53
CA ASN A 746 25.64 -27.40 -1.44
C ASN A 746 24.79 -27.12 -0.21
N GLU A 747 24.51 -25.84 0.09
CA GLU A 747 23.81 -25.44 1.32
C GLU A 747 22.36 -25.05 1.06
N LEU A 748 22.08 -24.37 -0.08
CA LEU A 748 20.70 -24.01 -0.46
C LEU A 748 20.03 -25.05 -1.38
N GLY A 749 20.77 -26.09 -1.80
CA GLY A 749 20.24 -27.18 -2.63
C GLY A 749 19.82 -26.75 -4.04
N ASN A 750 20.24 -25.58 -4.50
CA ASN A 750 19.81 -25.04 -5.79
C ASN A 750 20.80 -25.45 -6.90
N THR A 751 20.36 -26.36 -7.76
CA THR A 751 21.19 -26.96 -8.82
C THR A 751 20.97 -26.36 -10.21
N SER A 752 20.05 -25.40 -10.35
CA SER A 752 19.63 -24.87 -11.66
C SER A 752 20.06 -23.42 -11.84
N ALA A 753 20.29 -23.01 -13.10
CA ALA A 753 20.47 -21.61 -13.46
C ALA A 753 19.25 -20.78 -13.01
N LEU A 754 19.50 -19.69 -12.28
CA LEU A 754 18.48 -18.86 -11.65
C LEU A 754 17.91 -17.84 -12.65
N HIS A 755 17.18 -18.34 -13.65
CA HIS A 755 16.55 -17.48 -14.66
C HIS A 755 15.29 -16.79 -14.11
N TRP A 756 14.98 -15.57 -14.58
CA TRP A 756 13.79 -14.81 -14.15
C TRP A 756 12.48 -15.61 -14.31
N ALA A 757 12.44 -16.45 -15.35
CA ALA A 757 11.33 -17.34 -15.67
C ALA A 757 11.27 -18.61 -14.80
N ALA A 758 12.15 -18.78 -13.81
CA ALA A 758 12.05 -19.88 -12.84
C ALA A 758 11.12 -19.52 -11.67
N ASP A 759 10.96 -18.23 -11.36
CA ASP A 759 10.09 -17.76 -10.29
C ASP A 759 8.61 -17.84 -10.69
N ALA A 760 7.84 -18.64 -9.95
CA ALA A 760 6.42 -18.83 -10.18
C ALA A 760 5.62 -17.53 -9.96
N ARG A 761 6.08 -16.61 -9.09
CA ARG A 761 5.45 -15.29 -8.90
C ARG A 761 5.67 -14.38 -10.10
N ASN A 762 6.85 -14.42 -10.72
CA ASN A 762 7.11 -13.71 -11.99
C ASN A 762 6.25 -14.25 -13.13
N LYS A 763 6.09 -15.59 -13.24
CA LYS A 763 5.21 -16.20 -14.25
C LYS A 763 3.74 -15.80 -14.06
N ALA A 764 3.32 -15.60 -12.83
CA ALA A 764 2.00 -15.12 -12.48
C ALA A 764 1.85 -13.58 -12.63
N GLU A 765 2.87 -12.89 -13.16
CA GLU A 765 2.89 -11.44 -13.38
C GLU A 765 2.62 -10.61 -12.10
N LEU A 766 2.96 -11.16 -10.94
CA LEU A 766 2.75 -10.51 -9.64
C LEU A 766 3.73 -9.36 -9.38
N PHE A 767 4.91 -9.40 -10.01
CA PHE A 767 5.96 -8.42 -9.78
C PHE A 767 6.08 -7.46 -10.97
N ARG A 768 6.23 -6.16 -10.68
CA ARG A 768 6.63 -5.18 -11.68
C ARG A 768 8.14 -5.27 -11.87
N TYR A 769 8.60 -5.18 -13.11
CA TYR A 769 10.02 -5.21 -13.43
C TYR A 769 10.84 -4.16 -12.64
N GLU A 770 10.28 -2.95 -12.51
CA GLU A 770 10.90 -1.82 -11.79
C GLU A 770 11.15 -2.12 -10.31
N ASP A 771 10.27 -2.89 -9.66
CA ASP A 771 10.36 -3.21 -8.23
C ASP A 771 11.40 -4.30 -7.92
N THR A 772 11.73 -5.13 -8.92
CA THR A 772 12.72 -6.23 -8.81
C THR A 772 14.14 -5.83 -9.21
N ASN A 773 14.38 -4.55 -9.51
CA ASN A 773 15.66 -4.08 -10.02
C ASN A 773 16.73 -4.06 -8.91
N CYS A 774 17.80 -4.83 -9.10
CA CYS A 774 18.93 -4.93 -8.16
C CYS A 774 20.26 -4.37 -8.70
N ARG A 775 20.20 -3.54 -9.75
CA ARG A 775 21.39 -3.02 -10.45
C ARG A 775 22.22 -2.08 -9.59
N HIS A 776 23.52 -2.04 -9.87
CA HIS A 776 24.47 -1.17 -9.19
C HIS A 776 24.38 -1.29 -7.65
N SER A 777 24.12 -2.51 -7.17
CA SER A 777 24.10 -2.80 -5.74
C SER A 777 22.91 -2.16 -4.99
N THR A 778 21.87 -1.74 -5.72
CA THR A 778 20.61 -1.23 -5.17
C THR A 778 19.77 -2.39 -4.64
N TYR A 779 19.30 -2.29 -3.40
CA TYR A 779 18.32 -3.26 -2.88
C TYR A 779 16.98 -3.10 -3.62
N PRO A 780 16.41 -4.20 -4.17
CA PRO A 780 15.10 -4.13 -4.82
C PRO A 780 13.98 -3.91 -3.78
N ARG A 781 12.85 -3.33 -4.24
CA ARG A 781 11.63 -3.21 -3.42
C ARG A 781 10.98 -4.58 -3.22
N VAL A 782 11.13 -5.46 -4.21
CA VAL A 782 10.63 -6.84 -4.21
C VAL A 782 11.76 -7.81 -4.57
N ASP A 783 12.06 -8.72 -3.65
CA ASP A 783 13.07 -9.76 -3.80
C ASP A 783 12.48 -10.92 -4.63
N ASN A 784 12.83 -11.01 -5.91
CA ASN A 784 12.48 -12.20 -6.70
C ASN A 784 13.31 -13.42 -6.27
N LEU A 785 12.94 -14.62 -6.73
CA LEU A 785 13.57 -15.86 -6.28
C LEU A 785 15.08 -15.90 -6.57
N THR A 786 15.49 -15.33 -7.70
CA THR A 786 16.92 -15.23 -8.08
C THR A 786 17.69 -14.35 -7.10
N PHE A 787 17.16 -13.17 -6.76
CA PHE A 787 17.79 -12.27 -5.79
C PHE A 787 17.82 -12.89 -4.40
N TYR A 788 16.71 -13.48 -3.93
CA TYR A 788 16.62 -14.19 -2.65
C TYR A 788 17.76 -15.20 -2.47
N HIS A 789 17.93 -16.11 -3.44
CA HIS A 789 18.97 -17.12 -3.37
C HIS A 789 20.39 -16.53 -3.48
N SER A 790 20.59 -15.56 -4.38
CA SER A 790 21.89 -14.93 -4.59
C SER A 790 22.36 -14.17 -3.35
N TYR A 791 21.46 -13.39 -2.74
CA TYR A 791 21.68 -12.63 -1.52
C TYR A 791 22.03 -13.54 -0.34
N HIS A 792 21.24 -14.58 -0.09
CA HIS A 792 21.51 -15.48 1.04
C HIS A 792 22.76 -16.34 0.83
N ALA A 793 23.03 -16.79 -0.40
CA ALA A 793 24.27 -17.48 -0.72
C ALA A 793 25.50 -16.59 -0.50
N MET A 794 25.42 -15.29 -0.85
CA MET A 794 26.46 -14.30 -0.58
C MET A 794 26.70 -14.17 0.93
N MET A 795 25.65 -14.03 1.74
CA MET A 795 25.76 -13.90 3.20
C MET A 795 26.36 -15.14 3.88
N MET A 796 26.04 -16.34 3.39
CA MET A 796 26.63 -17.59 3.87
C MET A 796 28.09 -17.74 3.43
N THR A 797 28.40 -17.34 2.19
CA THR A 797 29.78 -17.34 1.67
C THR A 797 30.66 -16.38 2.45
N ALA A 798 30.16 -15.19 2.80
CA ALA A 798 30.86 -14.24 3.66
C ALA A 798 31.23 -14.86 5.01
N GLY A 799 30.30 -15.56 5.69
CA GLY A 799 30.59 -16.21 6.97
C GLY A 799 31.60 -17.36 6.87
N ARG A 800 31.58 -18.12 5.76
CA ARG A 800 32.60 -19.14 5.48
C ARG A 800 33.97 -18.53 5.21
N LEU A 801 34.04 -17.47 4.41
CA LEU A 801 35.30 -16.77 4.13
C LEU A 801 35.91 -16.18 5.41
N LEU A 802 35.10 -15.56 6.27
CA LEU A 802 35.54 -15.10 7.60
C LEU A 802 36.20 -16.19 8.45
N SER A 803 35.80 -17.45 8.27
CA SER A 803 36.30 -18.59 9.05
C SER A 803 37.49 -19.28 8.39
N THR A 804 37.81 -18.97 7.12
CA THR A 804 38.76 -19.74 6.30
C THR A 804 39.85 -18.91 5.64
N HIS A 805 39.66 -17.60 5.50
CA HIS A 805 40.57 -16.68 4.83
C HIS A 805 40.87 -15.48 5.72
N PRO A 806 42.11 -14.96 5.71
CA PRO A 806 42.43 -13.71 6.39
C PRO A 806 41.72 -12.54 5.72
N GLN A 807 41.36 -11.53 6.52
CA GLN A 807 40.84 -10.27 5.99
C GLN A 807 41.99 -9.44 5.38
N VAL A 808 41.71 -8.76 4.27
CA VAL A 808 42.64 -7.86 3.57
C VAL A 808 42.12 -6.43 3.63
N GLU A 809 43.01 -5.46 3.84
CA GLU A 809 42.70 -4.03 3.71
C GLU A 809 43.21 -3.56 2.35
N VAL A 810 42.28 -3.37 1.40
CA VAL A 810 42.61 -2.79 0.11
C VAL A 810 42.52 -1.27 0.24
N ARG A 811 43.65 -0.59 0.02
CA ARG A 811 43.71 0.86 -0.15
C ARG A 811 43.84 1.16 -1.63
N ASP A 812 42.76 1.61 -2.25
CA ASP A 812 42.79 2.26 -3.55
C ASP A 812 42.62 3.78 -3.36
N ASP A 813 43.05 4.60 -4.33
CA ASP A 813 43.00 6.06 -4.25
C ASP A 813 41.57 6.63 -4.08
N TRP A 814 40.54 5.77 -4.21
CA TRP A 814 39.11 6.13 -4.16
C TRP A 814 38.28 5.38 -3.12
N TYR A 815 38.78 4.29 -2.54
CA TYR A 815 38.05 3.47 -1.55
C TYR A 815 39.01 2.73 -0.60
N GLU A 816 38.74 2.78 0.71
CA GLU A 816 39.17 1.74 1.65
C GLU A 816 38.02 0.72 1.73
N GLU A 817 38.25 -0.57 1.46
CA GLU A 817 37.19 -1.58 1.62
C GLU A 817 37.58 -2.57 2.72
N LYS A 818 37.04 -2.34 3.93
CA LYS A 818 37.13 -3.26 5.07
C LYS A 818 35.90 -4.16 5.11
N PHE A 819 36.04 -5.42 5.55
CA PHE A 819 34.86 -6.30 5.72
C PHE A 819 33.79 -5.69 6.63
N SER A 820 34.20 -4.99 7.69
CA SER A 820 33.27 -4.29 8.58
C SER A 820 32.45 -3.23 7.85
N GLU A 821 33.05 -2.50 6.91
CA GLU A 821 32.40 -1.47 6.09
C GLU A 821 31.55 -2.07 4.97
N TRP A 822 31.99 -3.18 4.37
CA TRP A 822 31.12 -3.96 3.49
C TRP A 822 29.85 -4.44 4.22
N LEU A 823 30.00 -4.89 5.47
CA LEU A 823 28.87 -5.38 6.26
C LEU A 823 27.91 -4.26 6.67
N THR A 824 28.38 -3.03 6.93
CA THR A 824 27.49 -1.91 7.34
C THR A 824 26.42 -1.61 6.28
N ARG A 825 26.74 -1.78 4.99
CA ARG A 825 25.75 -1.66 3.89
C ARG A 825 24.56 -2.63 4.03
N HIS A 826 24.80 -3.78 4.64
CA HIS A 826 23.83 -4.86 4.79
C HIS A 826 23.20 -4.91 6.18
N ASP A 827 23.63 -4.01 7.06
CA ASP A 827 23.17 -3.87 8.44
C ASP A 827 22.11 -2.75 8.54
N ILE A 828 21.57 -2.55 9.73
CA ILE A 828 20.76 -1.37 10.06
C ILE A 828 21.63 -0.11 10.10
N ALA A 829 21.10 1.03 9.64
CA ALA A 829 21.91 2.25 9.48
C ALA A 829 22.47 2.79 10.81
N ARG A 830 21.76 2.54 11.92
CA ARG A 830 22.20 3.00 13.24
C ARG A 830 23.02 1.94 13.96
N SER A 831 24.26 2.28 14.26
CA SER A 831 25.21 1.41 14.98
C SER A 831 24.79 1.09 16.44
N ASP A 832 23.85 1.86 17.01
CA ASP A 832 23.28 1.63 18.34
C ASP A 832 22.17 0.55 18.39
N GLY A 833 21.84 -0.05 17.25
CA GLY A 833 20.82 -1.11 17.16
C GLY A 833 19.38 -0.61 17.02
N ARG A 834 19.15 0.71 17.04
CA ARG A 834 17.83 1.32 16.80
C ARG A 834 17.56 1.44 15.30
N TRP A 835 16.31 1.72 14.93
CA TRP A 835 15.93 1.86 13.52
C TRP A 835 15.83 3.32 13.11
N VAL A 836 16.06 3.63 11.82
CA VAL A 836 15.80 4.98 11.28
C VAL A 836 14.34 5.41 11.52
N ALA A 837 13.39 4.47 11.52
CA ALA A 837 12.01 4.75 11.90
C ALA A 837 11.84 5.28 13.34
N ASP A 838 12.79 5.03 14.25
CA ASP A 838 12.78 5.63 15.60
C ASP A 838 13.13 7.11 15.56
N ARG A 839 13.80 7.57 14.48
CA ARG A 839 14.18 8.96 14.27
C ARG A 839 13.12 9.78 13.54
N ARG A 840 12.28 9.18 12.68
CA ARG A 840 11.24 9.93 11.95
C ARG A 840 10.34 10.71 12.90
N ASP A 841 10.16 11.99 12.59
CA ASP A 841 9.23 12.91 13.22
C ASP A 841 7.97 13.07 12.37
N PRO A 842 6.84 13.39 13.01
CA PRO A 842 5.70 13.92 12.30
C PRO A 842 6.03 15.23 11.59
N GLU A 843 5.44 15.44 10.42
CA GLU A 843 5.57 16.68 9.67
C GLU A 843 5.16 17.89 10.53
N PRO A 844 6.00 18.94 10.63
CA PRO A 844 5.60 20.20 11.24
C PRO A 844 4.42 20.82 10.49
N GLY A 845 3.48 21.47 11.18
CA GLY A 845 2.37 22.13 10.49
C GLY A 845 2.86 23.17 9.49
N SER A 846 2.42 23.06 8.22
CA SER A 846 2.80 24.00 7.16
C SER A 846 2.44 25.43 7.56
N ARG A 847 3.39 26.34 7.32
CA ARG A 847 3.25 27.78 7.60
C ARG A 847 3.24 28.60 6.32
N THR A 848 3.31 27.93 5.16
CA THR A 848 3.30 28.58 3.85
C THR A 848 1.89 29.04 3.50
N ASP A 849 1.78 30.32 3.12
CA ASP A 849 0.54 30.90 2.63
C ASP A 849 0.37 30.47 1.16
N TRP A 850 -0.36 29.36 0.96
CA TRP A 850 -0.64 28.84 -0.38
C TRP A 850 -1.56 29.78 -1.17
N PRO A 851 -1.34 29.93 -2.49
CA PRO A 851 -2.14 30.85 -3.30
C PRO A 851 -3.55 30.33 -3.55
N GLU A 852 -4.49 31.26 -3.74
CA GLU A 852 -5.84 30.92 -4.19
C GLU A 852 -5.84 30.41 -5.64
N HIS A 853 -6.86 29.65 -6.03
CA HIS A 853 -7.02 29.14 -7.40
C HIS A 853 -6.97 30.29 -8.43
N GLY A 854 -5.97 30.26 -9.31
CA GLY A 854 -5.77 31.25 -10.39
C GLY A 854 -4.64 32.26 -10.14
N GLN A 855 -4.01 32.27 -8.97
CA GLN A 855 -2.89 33.18 -8.63
C GLN A 855 -1.50 32.47 -8.62
N ALA A 856 -1.41 31.29 -9.23
CA ALA A 856 -0.21 30.43 -9.18
C ALA A 856 1.06 31.14 -9.72
N ASP A 857 0.95 31.78 -10.89
CA ASP A 857 2.10 32.42 -11.55
C ASP A 857 2.56 33.69 -10.81
N GLU A 858 1.64 34.39 -10.11
CA GLU A 858 1.97 35.53 -9.25
C GLU A 858 2.67 35.08 -7.97
N TRP A 859 2.22 33.96 -7.38
CA TRP A 859 2.82 33.39 -6.17
C TRP A 859 4.26 32.91 -6.39
N LEU A 860 4.53 32.31 -7.54
CA LEU A 860 5.88 31.91 -7.95
C LEU A 860 6.87 33.09 -7.95
N LYS A 861 6.38 34.32 -8.20
CA LYS A 861 7.19 35.54 -8.27
C LYS A 861 7.10 36.41 -7.01
N SER A 862 6.24 36.09 -6.04
CA SER A 862 5.95 36.94 -4.89
C SER A 862 6.78 36.57 -3.65
N MET A 863 8.09 36.84 -3.68
CA MET A 863 8.94 36.66 -2.50
C MET A 863 8.85 37.89 -1.57
N SER A 864 8.63 37.67 -0.28
CA SER A 864 8.59 38.75 0.72
C SER A 864 9.56 38.54 1.87
N ILE A 865 9.90 39.62 2.58
CA ILE A 865 10.70 39.56 3.82
C ILE A 865 10.09 38.60 4.85
N ARG A 866 8.75 38.53 4.91
CA ARG A 866 8.04 37.68 5.86
C ARG A 866 8.26 36.19 5.59
N ASP A 867 8.51 35.80 4.34
CA ASP A 867 8.80 34.41 3.98
C ASP A 867 10.15 33.97 4.55
N PHE A 868 11.18 34.84 4.47
CA PHE A 868 12.48 34.58 5.10
C PHE A 868 12.40 34.57 6.63
N ASP A 869 11.63 35.49 7.23
CA ASP A 869 11.41 35.48 8.68
C ASP A 869 10.64 34.21 9.13
N ARG A 870 9.69 33.72 8.32
CA ARG A 870 8.97 32.45 8.56
C ARG A 870 9.93 31.26 8.57
N ALA A 871 10.82 31.20 7.58
CA ALA A 871 11.83 30.15 7.46
C ALA A 871 12.85 30.17 8.61
N LEU A 872 13.27 31.36 9.03
CA LEU A 872 14.28 31.54 10.08
C LEU A 872 13.73 31.30 11.49
N TYR A 873 12.49 31.70 11.77
CA TYR A 873 11.90 31.64 13.11
C TYR A 873 10.77 30.60 13.19
N PRO A 874 11.08 29.34 13.57
CA PRO A 874 10.10 28.25 13.58
C PRO A 874 9.04 28.43 14.67
N SER A 875 9.38 29.06 15.79
CA SER A 875 8.45 29.47 16.84
C SER A 875 9.05 30.59 17.70
N SER A 876 8.27 31.18 18.61
CA SER A 876 8.76 32.27 19.45
C SER A 876 9.95 31.83 20.32
N GLY A 877 11.08 32.53 20.20
CA GLY A 877 12.30 32.27 20.95
C GLY A 877 13.23 31.21 20.36
N LEU A 878 12.86 30.58 19.24
CA LEU A 878 13.69 29.65 18.49
C LEU A 878 14.17 30.26 17.17
N ILE A 879 15.33 29.81 16.71
CA ILE A 879 15.91 30.11 15.40
C ILE A 879 16.34 28.82 14.72
N THR A 880 16.01 28.66 13.44
CA THR A 880 16.55 27.59 12.60
C THR A 880 18.01 27.91 12.31
N ILE A 881 18.94 27.01 12.64
CA ILE A 881 20.38 27.22 12.41
C ILE A 881 20.94 26.37 11.27
N TRP A 882 20.26 25.27 10.94
CA TRP A 882 20.62 24.38 9.85
C TRP A 882 19.39 23.60 9.40
N GLY A 883 19.21 23.35 8.11
CA GLY A 883 18.14 22.48 7.63
C GLY A 883 17.84 22.65 6.15
N HIS A 884 17.14 21.65 5.61
CA HIS A 884 16.62 21.66 4.26
C HIS A 884 15.27 20.94 4.26
N TRP A 885 14.22 21.59 3.75
CA TRP A 885 12.90 20.98 3.68
C TRP A 885 12.07 21.50 2.52
N THR A 886 11.12 20.69 2.10
CA THR A 886 10.13 21.01 1.06
C THR A 886 8.73 20.90 1.63
N GLU A 887 7.96 21.99 1.53
CA GLU A 887 6.52 21.99 1.77
C GLU A 887 5.80 21.84 0.43
N VAL A 888 4.69 21.08 0.40
CA VAL A 888 3.93 20.83 -0.83
C VAL A 888 2.43 21.07 -0.64
N ASP A 889 1.82 21.65 -1.66
CA ASP A 889 0.38 21.69 -1.90
C ASP A 889 0.06 20.87 -3.17
N VAL A 890 -1.22 20.71 -3.51
CA VAL A 890 -1.69 20.02 -4.71
C VAL A 890 -0.95 20.49 -5.98
N ASN A 891 -0.69 21.80 -6.09
CA ASN A 891 -0.16 22.40 -7.32
C ASN A 891 1.22 23.06 -7.18
N HIS A 892 1.73 23.19 -5.94
CA HIS A 892 2.90 24.02 -5.64
C HIS A 892 3.83 23.31 -4.68
N SER A 893 5.12 23.66 -4.74
CA SER A 893 6.11 23.26 -3.75
C SER A 893 7.01 24.44 -3.39
N GLU A 894 7.35 24.57 -2.12
CA GLU A 894 8.32 25.54 -1.63
C GLU A 894 9.44 24.79 -0.90
N THR A 895 10.67 24.91 -1.41
CA THR A 895 11.87 24.34 -0.80
C THR A 895 12.62 25.44 -0.05
N ILE A 896 13.01 25.16 1.18
CA ILE A 896 13.68 26.09 2.08
C ILE A 896 14.98 25.45 2.56
N SER A 897 16.08 26.19 2.46
CA SER A 897 17.38 25.79 3.00
C SER A 897 17.88 26.85 3.97
N VAL A 898 18.41 26.41 5.11
CA VAL A 898 19.02 27.29 6.12
C VAL A 898 20.38 26.74 6.49
N HIS A 899 21.41 27.58 6.41
CA HIS A 899 22.79 27.19 6.75
C HIS A 899 23.45 28.28 7.60
N SER A 900 24.29 27.89 8.55
CA SER A 900 24.98 28.85 9.42
C SER A 900 26.42 28.48 9.73
N ALA A 901 27.27 29.50 9.88
CA ALA A 901 28.68 29.36 10.19
C ALA A 901 29.19 30.50 11.08
N LEU A 902 30.28 30.24 11.80
CA LEU A 902 30.98 31.21 12.63
C LEU A 902 31.87 32.11 11.79
N VAL A 903 31.81 33.41 12.05
CA VAL A 903 32.57 34.43 11.33
C VAL A 903 33.26 35.41 12.27
N SER A 904 34.30 36.07 11.77
CA SER A 904 35.03 37.09 12.52
C SER A 904 34.18 38.36 12.72
N PRO A 905 34.01 38.87 13.97
CA PRO A 905 33.18 40.05 14.22
C PRO A 905 33.65 41.33 13.53
N THR A 906 34.95 41.43 13.21
CA THR A 906 35.54 42.60 12.55
C THR A 906 35.23 42.64 11.06
N THR A 907 35.00 41.48 10.43
CA THR A 907 34.76 41.36 8.98
C THR A 907 33.34 40.90 8.62
N SER A 908 32.50 40.53 9.59
CA SER A 908 31.14 39.99 9.38
C SER A 908 30.26 40.91 8.51
N SER A 909 30.34 42.23 8.72
CA SER A 909 29.57 43.20 7.91
C SER A 909 30.07 43.36 6.47
N SER A 910 31.35 43.06 6.21
CA SER A 910 31.90 43.04 4.85
C SER A 910 31.51 41.76 4.12
N LEU A 911 31.51 40.62 4.83
CA LEU A 911 31.03 39.34 4.31
C LEU A 911 29.55 39.42 3.91
N LEU A 912 28.69 39.95 4.79
CA LEU A 912 27.27 40.17 4.50
C LEU A 912 27.05 40.93 3.18
N ARG A 913 27.80 42.01 2.98
CA ARG A 913 27.71 42.80 1.74
C ARG A 913 28.20 42.04 0.52
N ALA A 914 29.30 41.29 0.64
CA ALA A 914 29.83 40.52 -0.47
C ALA A 914 28.84 39.45 -0.91
N ILE A 915 28.36 38.62 0.02
CA ILE A 915 27.48 37.48 -0.25
C ILE A 915 26.10 37.92 -0.78
N GLN A 916 25.48 38.95 -0.19
CA GLN A 916 24.15 39.39 -0.61
C GLN A 916 24.13 40.05 -2.01
N THR A 917 25.29 40.48 -2.52
CA THR A 917 25.41 41.12 -3.86
C THR A 917 25.85 40.17 -4.97
N VAL A 918 25.98 38.88 -4.66
CA VAL A 918 26.36 37.87 -5.66
C VAL A 918 25.22 37.68 -6.67
N GLU A 919 25.56 37.49 -7.95
CA GLU A 919 24.56 37.38 -9.03
C GLU A 919 23.78 36.06 -8.97
N HIS A 920 24.45 34.95 -8.64
CA HIS A 920 23.82 33.63 -8.51
C HIS A 920 23.92 33.10 -7.06
N PRO A 921 22.82 32.59 -6.46
CA PRO A 921 22.81 32.05 -5.09
C PRO A 921 23.70 30.80 -4.89
N HIS A 922 24.22 30.21 -5.97
CA HIS A 922 25.09 29.02 -5.92
C HIS A 922 26.58 29.36 -6.16
N ASP A 923 26.93 30.63 -6.33
CA ASP A 923 28.32 31.08 -6.44
C ASP A 923 29.04 31.11 -5.07
N PHE A 924 28.31 30.89 -3.98
CA PHE A 924 28.85 30.68 -2.63
C PHE A 924 28.07 29.57 -1.90
N ARG A 925 28.60 29.10 -0.78
CA ARG A 925 27.94 28.16 0.13
C ARG A 925 28.43 28.39 1.55
N ILE A 926 27.52 28.32 2.53
CA ILE A 926 27.89 28.32 3.95
C ILE A 926 28.31 26.89 4.36
N PRO A 927 29.55 26.67 4.85
CA PRO A 927 30.05 25.33 5.16
C PRO A 927 29.43 24.73 6.42
N SER A 928 29.29 23.40 6.42
CA SER A 928 29.09 22.61 7.65
C SER A 928 30.43 22.42 8.39
N ALA A 929 30.40 21.87 9.59
CA ALA A 929 31.61 21.58 10.35
C ALA A 929 32.48 20.54 9.61
N ASP A 930 33.79 20.81 9.54
CA ASP A 930 34.80 20.00 8.86
C ASP A 930 34.63 19.94 7.32
N ASP A 931 33.92 20.91 6.73
CA ASP A 931 33.78 21.05 5.28
C ASP A 931 35.04 21.67 4.64
N ASP A 932 35.39 21.25 3.43
CA ASP A 932 36.56 21.75 2.70
C ASP A 932 36.50 23.26 2.37
N LEU A 933 35.31 23.87 2.43
CA LEU A 933 35.11 25.31 2.25
C LEU A 933 35.33 26.13 3.53
N GLU A 934 35.60 25.49 4.67
CA GLU A 934 36.04 26.21 5.87
C GLU A 934 37.37 26.94 5.61
N PHE A 935 37.52 28.14 6.17
CA PHE A 935 38.80 28.82 6.15
C PHE A 935 39.02 29.70 7.38
N ASP A 936 40.25 29.71 7.85
CA ASP A 936 40.73 30.57 8.93
C ASP A 936 41.97 31.32 8.43
N THR A 937 41.75 32.45 7.76
CA THR A 937 42.82 33.32 7.24
C THR A 937 42.61 34.73 7.75
N PRO A 938 43.27 35.12 8.85
CA PRO A 938 43.08 36.43 9.48
C PRO A 938 43.20 37.59 8.47
N PRO A 939 42.29 38.58 8.50
CA PRO A 939 41.25 38.81 9.51
C PRO A 939 39.94 38.03 9.29
N TYR A 940 39.86 37.19 8.25
CA TYR A 940 38.66 36.48 7.85
C TYR A 940 38.58 35.09 8.49
N LEU A 941 37.35 34.69 8.83
CA LEU A 941 37.03 33.37 9.36
C LEU A 941 35.66 32.99 8.80
N LEU A 942 35.55 31.76 8.31
CA LEU A 942 34.30 31.07 8.02
C LEU A 942 34.47 29.63 8.48
N LYS A 943 33.83 29.28 9.60
CA LYS A 943 33.99 27.97 10.23
C LYS A 943 32.63 27.35 10.52
N GLY A 944 32.41 26.11 10.09
CA GLY A 944 31.20 25.38 10.40
C GLY A 944 31.12 25.02 11.89
N TRP A 945 29.89 24.89 12.39
CA TRP A 945 29.64 24.51 13.78
C TRP A 945 28.49 23.50 13.95
N VAL A 946 27.82 23.18 12.85
CA VAL A 946 26.82 22.11 12.73
C VAL A 946 27.42 21.03 11.85
N GLN A 947 27.37 19.79 12.32
CA GLN A 947 27.78 18.62 11.56
C GLN A 947 26.58 18.10 10.77
N ASP A 948 26.76 17.94 9.46
CA ASP A 948 25.77 17.39 8.54
C ASP A 948 26.43 16.30 7.68
N GLN A 949 27.07 15.34 8.37
CA GLN A 949 27.77 14.24 7.71
C GLN A 949 26.77 13.17 7.30
N HIS A 950 26.69 12.95 5.99
CA HIS A 950 25.83 11.96 5.39
C HIS A 950 26.53 10.60 5.43
N GLN A 951 26.03 9.64 6.22
CA GLN A 951 26.37 8.23 6.04
C GLN A 951 25.25 7.58 5.24
N GLU A 952 25.56 7.14 4.02
CA GLU A 952 24.62 6.36 3.24
C GLU A 952 24.45 4.95 3.82
N SER A 953 23.17 4.60 3.96
CA SER A 953 22.58 3.27 3.80
C SER A 953 22.75 2.23 4.92
N GLY A 954 21.60 1.87 5.48
CA GLY A 954 21.32 0.54 6.02
C GLY A 954 20.05 -0.03 5.37
N ILE A 955 19.75 -1.29 5.66
CA ILE A 955 18.58 -1.99 5.10
C ILE A 955 17.23 -1.37 5.50
N ASP A 956 17.23 -0.49 6.51
CA ASP A 956 16.08 0.27 7.01
C ASP A 956 15.73 1.51 6.17
N ASN A 957 16.49 1.79 5.11
CA ASN A 957 16.10 2.80 4.11
C ASN A 957 14.80 2.43 3.37
N SER A 958 14.49 1.12 3.28
CA SER A 958 13.26 0.62 2.67
C SER A 958 12.12 0.40 3.68
N ASP A 959 12.27 0.84 4.93
CA ASP A 959 11.22 0.78 5.95
C ASP A 959 10.13 1.83 5.67
N PRO A 960 8.87 1.43 5.45
CA PRO A 960 7.78 2.38 5.26
C PRO A 960 7.60 3.35 6.44
N TRP A 961 7.91 2.90 7.64
CA TRP A 961 7.83 3.72 8.85
C TRP A 961 9.02 4.65 9.01
N ALA A 962 10.16 4.39 8.37
CA ALA A 962 11.27 5.33 8.26
C ALA A 962 10.95 6.51 7.32
N GLY A 963 10.06 6.33 6.34
CA GLY A 963 9.60 7.44 5.49
C GLY A 963 10.71 8.14 4.72
N ASN A 964 11.73 7.39 4.28
CA ASN A 964 12.90 7.88 3.55
C ASN A 964 13.67 9.01 4.26
N VAL A 965 13.56 9.11 5.60
CA VAL A 965 14.38 10.03 6.40
C VAL A 965 15.81 9.49 6.55
N ARG A 966 16.73 10.38 6.86
CA ARG A 966 18.17 10.06 6.97
C ARG A 966 18.63 10.07 8.42
N PHE A 967 19.71 9.36 8.69
CA PHE A 967 20.43 9.40 9.96
C PHE A 967 21.94 9.26 9.69
N PRO A 968 22.83 9.98 10.40
CA PRO A 968 22.50 11.02 11.38
C PRO A 968 21.85 12.24 10.73
N VAL A 969 21.09 12.96 11.54
CA VAL A 969 20.49 14.25 11.19
C VAL A 969 21.47 15.38 11.57
N PRO A 970 21.32 16.61 11.05
CA PRO A 970 22.13 17.75 11.48
C PRO A 970 22.15 17.89 13.01
N GLU A 971 23.36 17.97 13.55
CA GLU A 971 23.64 18.00 14.99
C GLU A 971 24.78 19.00 15.30
N PRO A 972 24.86 19.55 16.53
CA PRO A 972 26.00 20.41 16.90
C PRO A 972 27.33 19.65 16.79
N ALA A 973 28.34 20.29 16.22
CA ALA A 973 29.67 19.69 16.09
C ALA A 973 30.29 19.35 17.45
N ALA A 974 31.18 18.35 17.50
CA ALA A 974 31.78 17.86 18.74
C ALA A 974 32.37 18.98 19.62
N PHE A 975 33.07 19.96 19.02
CA PHE A 975 33.66 21.07 19.77
C PHE A 975 32.61 21.98 20.43
N VAL A 976 31.39 22.06 19.88
CA VAL A 976 30.27 22.82 20.45
C VAL A 976 29.71 22.07 21.65
N VAL A 977 29.52 20.75 21.49
CA VAL A 977 29.07 19.86 22.57
C VAL A 977 30.05 19.91 23.74
N ASP A 978 31.35 19.85 23.48
CA ASP A 978 32.41 19.90 24.49
C ASP A 978 32.49 21.28 25.17
N LEU A 979 32.46 22.37 24.39
CA LEU A 979 32.57 23.74 24.92
C LEU A 979 31.39 24.10 25.83
N MET A 980 30.18 23.70 25.44
CA MET A 980 28.94 24.01 26.16
C MET A 980 28.53 22.90 27.15
N ASN A 981 29.29 21.80 27.21
CA ASN A 981 29.03 20.61 28.03
C ASN A 981 27.62 20.03 27.84
N MET A 982 27.20 19.91 26.58
CA MET A 982 25.85 19.49 26.21
C MET A 982 25.69 17.97 26.31
N SER A 983 24.46 17.51 26.55
CA SER A 983 24.10 16.10 26.45
C SER A 983 22.85 15.93 25.59
N THR A 984 22.66 14.74 25.02
CA THR A 984 21.54 14.43 24.11
C THR A 984 20.87 13.10 24.48
N ASP A 985 19.64 12.91 24.01
CA ASP A 985 18.89 11.67 24.13
C ASP A 985 19.39 10.59 23.15
N ALA A 986 18.93 9.36 23.32
CA ALA A 986 19.36 8.22 22.50
C ALA A 986 19.00 8.36 21.01
N ASP A 987 18.00 9.17 20.64
CA ASP A 987 17.62 9.40 19.25
C ASP A 987 18.23 10.69 18.67
N ARG A 988 19.08 11.38 19.44
CA ARG A 988 19.73 12.64 19.04
C ARG A 988 18.71 13.68 18.54
N ARG A 989 17.61 13.81 19.28
CA ARG A 989 16.49 14.70 19.00
C ARG A 989 16.65 16.02 19.72
N GLU A 990 17.10 15.97 20.96
CA GLU A 990 17.16 17.13 21.85
C GLU A 990 18.53 17.23 22.52
N TRP A 991 19.07 18.45 22.62
CA TRP A 991 20.29 18.73 23.38
C TRP A 991 19.99 19.63 24.55
N VAL A 992 20.48 19.27 25.72
CA VAL A 992 20.25 19.98 26.99
C VAL A 992 21.56 20.45 27.59
N LEU A 993 21.50 21.57 28.31
CA LEU A 993 22.63 22.07 29.11
C LEU A 993 22.60 21.43 30.51
N PRO A 994 23.75 21.32 31.21
CA PRO A 994 23.79 20.83 32.58
C PRO A 994 22.97 21.68 33.56
N SER A 995 22.80 22.97 33.24
CA SER A 995 22.11 23.95 34.06
C SER A 995 20.58 23.88 33.96
N SER A 996 20.02 23.20 32.95
CA SER A 996 18.58 23.19 32.69
C SER A 996 18.15 21.91 31.97
N PRO A 997 17.06 21.25 32.41
CA PRO A 997 16.50 20.10 31.71
C PRO A 997 15.75 20.50 30.42
N MET A 998 15.61 21.79 30.12
CA MET A 998 14.96 22.25 28.90
C MET A 998 15.92 22.16 27.70
N PRO A 999 15.46 21.64 26.55
CA PRO A 999 16.29 21.51 25.37
C PRO A 999 16.64 22.89 24.80
N VAL A 1000 17.94 23.11 24.57
CA VAL A 1000 18.48 24.32 23.95
C VAL A 1000 18.60 24.21 22.44
N MET A 1001 18.69 22.98 21.92
CA MET A 1001 18.64 22.65 20.50
C MET A 1001 17.71 21.45 20.26
N ARG A 1002 17.03 21.44 19.11
CA ARG A 1002 16.12 20.36 18.69
C ARG A 1002 16.31 20.04 17.22
N SER A 1003 16.48 18.76 16.91
CA SER A 1003 16.56 18.26 15.55
C SER A 1003 15.23 17.62 15.17
N HIS A 1004 14.72 17.94 13.99
CA HIS A 1004 13.49 17.43 13.41
C HIS A 1004 13.79 16.80 12.06
N THR A 1005 13.25 15.61 11.77
CA THR A 1005 13.31 15.02 10.41
C THR A 1005 12.01 14.32 10.05
N TRP A 1006 11.44 14.65 8.90
CA TRP A 1006 10.18 14.07 8.44
C TRP A 1006 10.27 13.75 6.96
N GLY A 1007 9.44 12.81 6.55
CA GLY A 1007 9.34 12.37 5.18
C GLY A 1007 8.25 11.32 5.02
N TYR A 1008 8.11 10.80 3.81
CA TYR A 1008 7.10 9.81 3.47
C TYR A 1008 7.72 8.70 2.63
N PHE A 1009 7.15 7.50 2.77
CA PHE A 1009 7.54 6.35 1.98
C PHE A 1009 6.94 6.45 0.58
N GLN A 1010 7.79 6.47 -0.45
CA GLN A 1010 7.35 6.59 -1.83
C GLN A 1010 7.08 5.21 -2.44
N GLU A 1011 5.80 4.84 -2.55
CA GLU A 1011 5.40 3.61 -3.25
C GLU A 1011 5.43 3.75 -4.78
N ASN A 1012 5.27 4.97 -5.30
CA ASN A 1012 5.37 5.28 -6.72
C ASN A 1012 6.08 6.62 -6.92
N ASP A 1013 6.95 6.71 -7.94
CA ASP A 1013 7.82 7.85 -8.23
C ASP A 1013 7.07 9.11 -8.72
N ARG A 1014 5.75 9.17 -8.56
CA ARG A 1014 4.87 10.17 -9.22
C ARG A 1014 4.35 11.27 -8.30
N SER A 1015 4.56 11.18 -7.00
CA SER A 1015 4.08 12.19 -6.04
C SER A 1015 5.21 12.69 -5.15
N GLU A 1016 5.70 13.90 -5.43
CA GLU A 1016 6.48 14.67 -4.45
C GLU A 1016 5.65 14.85 -3.17
N GLN A 1017 6.23 14.56 -2.01
CA GLN A 1017 5.61 14.74 -0.71
C GLN A 1017 6.49 15.66 0.13
N ALA A 1018 5.90 16.25 1.17
CA ALA A 1018 6.66 17.11 2.07
C ALA A 1018 7.74 16.28 2.79
N THR A 1019 8.98 16.72 2.72
CA THR A 1019 10.12 16.06 3.37
C THR A 1019 11.02 17.12 3.94
N GLY A 1020 11.79 16.79 4.97
CA GLY A 1020 12.69 17.78 5.52
C GLY A 1020 13.51 17.33 6.71
N VAL A 1021 14.54 18.13 6.96
CA VAL A 1021 15.34 18.06 8.16
C VAL A 1021 15.64 19.47 8.66
N ARG A 1022 15.61 19.68 9.97
CA ARG A 1022 15.83 20.99 10.58
C ARG A 1022 16.45 20.87 11.97
N LEU A 1023 17.41 21.73 12.27
CA LEU A 1023 18.01 21.92 13.58
C LEU A 1023 17.68 23.33 14.09
N ASP A 1024 16.88 23.37 15.15
CA ASP A 1024 16.43 24.59 15.80
C ASP A 1024 17.21 24.82 17.09
N ALA A 1025 17.53 26.07 17.40
CA ALA A 1025 18.18 26.45 18.65
C ALA A 1025 17.42 27.57 19.35
N THR A 1026 17.48 27.61 20.69
CA THR A 1026 17.02 28.78 21.45
C THR A 1026 17.95 29.97 21.18
N ILE A 1027 17.36 31.14 20.92
CA ILE A 1027 18.14 32.36 20.63
C ILE A 1027 19.09 32.69 21.80
N SER A 1028 18.64 32.47 23.04
CA SER A 1028 19.46 32.66 24.24
C SER A 1028 20.72 31.80 24.25
N PHE A 1029 20.62 30.54 23.84
CA PHE A 1029 21.77 29.63 23.75
C PHE A 1029 22.75 30.08 22.66
N VAL A 1030 22.25 30.45 21.48
CA VAL A 1030 23.13 30.93 20.40
C VAL A 1030 23.90 32.17 20.84
N ILE A 1031 23.26 33.11 21.55
CA ILE A 1031 23.92 34.28 22.13
C ILE A 1031 25.00 33.87 23.15
N GLU A 1032 24.69 32.93 24.05
CA GLU A 1032 25.65 32.43 25.04
C GLU A 1032 26.88 31.80 24.37
N PHE A 1033 26.66 30.96 23.36
CA PHE A 1033 27.72 30.32 22.58
C PHE A 1033 28.58 31.32 21.78
N LEU A 1034 27.97 32.33 21.15
CA LEU A 1034 28.70 33.37 20.43
C LEU A 1034 29.57 34.23 21.37
N ASN A 1035 29.09 34.49 22.59
CA ASN A 1035 29.89 35.17 23.61
C ASN A 1035 31.05 34.28 24.12
N ALA A 1036 30.82 32.98 24.30
CA ALA A 1036 31.85 32.04 24.70
C ALA A 1036 32.98 31.90 23.65
N THR A 1037 32.63 31.98 22.36
CA THR A 1037 33.58 31.87 21.24
C THR A 1037 34.17 33.22 20.79
N GLY A 1038 33.54 34.33 21.14
CA GLY A 1038 33.92 35.67 20.69
C GLY A 1038 33.72 35.88 19.18
N LYS A 1039 32.73 35.22 18.59
CA LYS A 1039 32.43 35.23 17.13
C LYS A 1039 31.04 35.82 16.84
N ASP A 1040 30.82 36.19 15.59
CA ASP A 1040 29.48 36.48 15.04
C ASP A 1040 29.00 35.23 14.27
N LEU A 1041 27.68 35.09 14.08
CA LEU A 1041 27.08 34.02 13.27
C LEU A 1041 26.57 34.58 11.95
N VAL A 1042 26.94 33.98 10.82
CA VAL A 1042 26.25 34.20 9.54
C VAL A 1042 25.20 33.11 9.34
N VAL A 1043 24.00 33.50 8.91
CA VAL A 1043 22.91 32.59 8.57
C VAL A 1043 22.40 32.93 7.19
N GLU A 1044 22.41 31.96 6.29
CA GLU A 1044 21.76 32.02 4.99
C GLU A 1044 20.39 31.38 5.09
N VAL A 1045 19.38 32.03 4.49
CA VAL A 1045 18.05 31.47 4.25
C VAL A 1045 17.78 31.54 2.76
N GLU A 1046 17.63 30.39 2.12
CA GLU A 1046 17.28 30.24 0.70
C GLU A 1046 15.86 29.71 0.59
N ILE A 1047 15.06 30.28 -0.32
CA ILE A 1047 13.70 29.84 -0.62
C ILE A 1047 13.53 29.68 -2.14
N GLN A 1048 13.05 28.51 -2.56
CA GLN A 1048 12.74 28.18 -3.95
C GLN A 1048 11.26 27.79 -4.09
N ARG A 1049 10.54 28.39 -5.04
CA ARG A 1049 9.14 28.05 -5.34
C ARG A 1049 9.02 27.41 -6.71
N ASN A 1050 8.31 26.28 -6.79
CA ASN A 1050 8.06 25.54 -8.02
C ASN A 1050 6.56 25.21 -8.19
N ALA A 1051 6.12 25.04 -9.44
CA ALA A 1051 4.79 24.53 -9.77
C ALA A 1051 4.85 23.03 -10.13
N ARG A 1052 3.95 22.23 -9.56
CA ARG A 1052 3.92 20.76 -9.69
C ARG A 1052 3.26 20.26 -10.98
N HIS A 1053 2.44 21.09 -11.65
CA HIS A 1053 1.76 20.74 -12.90
C HIS A 1053 2.66 20.91 -14.15
N GLN A 1054 3.75 20.14 -14.26
CA GLN A 1054 4.60 20.13 -15.46
C GLN A 1054 4.26 19.00 -16.45
N ASN A 1055 3.42 18.03 -16.08
CA ASN A 1055 3.12 16.88 -16.97
C ASN A 1055 2.11 17.16 -18.10
N TYR A 1056 1.44 18.33 -18.11
CA TYR A 1056 0.45 18.71 -19.13
C TYR A 1056 0.73 20.04 -19.83
N ARG A 1057 1.85 20.71 -19.52
CA ARG A 1057 2.23 21.97 -20.18
C ARG A 1057 3.23 21.68 -21.31
N ASN A 1058 2.96 22.25 -22.48
CA ASN A 1058 3.83 22.10 -23.65
C ASN A 1058 5.20 22.75 -23.36
N ARG A 1059 6.26 21.94 -23.30
CA ARG A 1059 7.65 22.36 -23.00
C ARG A 1059 8.21 23.49 -23.87
N GLY A 1060 7.54 23.83 -24.98
CA GLY A 1060 8.03 24.77 -25.99
C GLY A 1060 7.48 26.21 -25.89
N GLU A 1061 6.47 26.51 -25.07
CA GLU A 1061 5.79 27.83 -25.08
C GLU A 1061 5.77 28.58 -23.75
N ASP A 1062 6.18 27.97 -22.62
CA ASP A 1062 6.17 28.65 -21.31
C ASP A 1062 7.51 29.34 -21.01
N GLU A 1063 7.51 30.67 -20.94
CA GLU A 1063 8.62 31.53 -20.46
C GLU A 1063 8.91 31.37 -18.95
N LEU A 1064 8.15 30.53 -18.23
CA LEU A 1064 8.32 30.25 -16.79
C LEU A 1064 9.27 29.06 -16.55
N GLN A 1065 10.32 28.94 -17.36
CA GLN A 1065 11.42 27.98 -17.17
C GLN A 1065 12.22 28.36 -15.91
N TYR A 1066 12.26 27.46 -14.92
CA TYR A 1066 13.12 27.47 -13.73
C TYR A 1066 13.35 28.84 -13.07
N ILE A 1067 12.60 29.15 -12.01
CA ILE A 1067 12.85 30.34 -11.18
C ILE A 1067 14.03 30.04 -10.25
N THR A 1068 15.08 30.86 -10.34
CA THR A 1068 16.24 30.75 -9.44
C THR A 1068 15.82 30.97 -7.98
N PRO A 1069 16.44 30.25 -7.03
CA PRO A 1069 16.17 30.46 -5.61
C PRO A 1069 16.48 31.90 -5.19
N SER A 1070 15.76 32.39 -4.19
CA SER A 1070 16.03 33.69 -3.57
C SER A 1070 16.68 33.47 -2.20
N ASN A 1071 17.77 34.18 -1.91
CA ASN A 1071 18.47 34.07 -0.63
C ASN A 1071 18.48 35.39 0.16
N ARG A 1072 18.52 35.24 1.48
CA ARG A 1072 18.72 36.35 2.40
C ARG A 1072 19.72 35.98 3.48
N ILE A 1073 20.67 36.88 3.71
CA ILE A 1073 21.77 36.67 4.65
C ILE A 1073 21.55 37.50 5.91
N PHE A 1074 21.70 36.85 7.06
CA PHE A 1074 21.59 37.45 8.38
C PHE A 1074 22.93 37.33 9.12
N ILE A 1075 23.29 38.35 9.88
CA ILE A 1075 24.39 38.32 10.86
C ILE A 1075 23.78 38.46 12.25
N LEU A 1076 23.96 37.45 13.09
CA LEU A 1076 23.63 37.49 14.52
C LEU A 1076 24.91 37.76 15.33
N LYS A 1077 24.86 38.79 16.16
CA LYS A 1077 25.97 39.20 17.03
C LYS A 1077 25.81 38.63 18.44
N GLY A 1078 26.92 38.59 19.19
CA GLY A 1078 26.93 38.17 20.60
C GLY A 1078 26.09 39.04 21.55
N ASP A 1079 25.63 40.22 21.13
CA ASP A 1079 24.67 41.05 21.88
C ASP A 1079 23.20 40.75 21.54
N GLY A 1080 22.94 39.78 20.65
CA GLY A 1080 21.61 39.40 20.18
C GLY A 1080 21.06 40.25 19.03
N THR A 1081 21.84 41.17 18.47
CA THR A 1081 21.39 42.00 17.33
C THR A 1081 21.48 41.23 16.01
N PHE A 1082 20.40 41.27 15.23
CA PHE A 1082 20.35 40.78 13.84
C PHE A 1082 20.64 41.92 12.86
N ARG A 1083 21.50 41.67 11.88
CA ARG A 1083 21.75 42.58 10.74
C ARG A 1083 21.51 41.85 9.42
N THR A 1084 20.78 42.51 8.52
CA THR A 1084 20.57 42.14 7.11
C THR A 1084 20.72 43.42 6.29
N LEU A 1085 20.97 43.26 4.99
CA LEU A 1085 20.80 44.36 4.04
C LEU A 1085 19.33 44.62 3.72
#